data_AF-A0A0Q4JBT8-F1
#
_entry.id   AF-A0A0Q4JBT8-F1
#
_cell.length_a   1.000
_cell.length_b   1.000
_cell.length_c   1.000
_cell.angle_alpha   90.00
_cell.angle_beta   90.00
_cell.angle_gamma   90.00
#
_symmetry.space_group_name_H-M   'P 1'
#
loop_
_entity.id
_entity.type
_entity.pdbx_description
1 polymer ?
#
loop_
_entity_poly.entity_id
_entity_poly.type
_entity_poly.pdbx_seq_one_letter_code
_entity_poly.pdbx_strand_id
1 'polypeptide(L)'
;MLTSGVAAGAAQAADDGHAAKTASAPVVAIEAEPVWIRERTIPEATKARVANAQSGIAFLLLDEQHRTRADGHDDWFRTATKVTDRSGLESAGQLALSFDPAFETAGIAFIHLIRDGKIIDLTQDTKFRIVEREDSLKDGIVTGTLKAIANLRDVRVGDVVDYATTIYTRTALWPGHAFYHLSQRFSDALATRALRFVWPAGTTPRFKALNSDVAFPPRKIAAGTEWEWIVTDPPAMRGEEDVPPGMFQWGRVDISTMKDWAELARWATALYQGDESLPGAFAARLDAIAKASPAPADRLTAAVRFVQDNIRYVGEELGEGSYVPRRPAIVLARGYGDCKDKSLLLAVALRRLGIDAVPALVSTTGGKRLPDRLPSPLVFDHVIVRVVIDGKVLWLDPTGTHRGGTGRGIVPSDLGYALPIRAEQTALEHIDGYGDRAGRVTVLEQFAVDETADIPLRLHVETRFTDARADTMRARWANGSAKAISDANLEFYHDRFPGLVESKTLELIDDRDRNVLTLNENYTMPRDAFGKAGIPAKLTTRAYIVQNVLPARQSSPRMQPLALPTDLANDQAIELRVKDRVLTPLDDLDARAGAMTFSRKTTALPDGLRVIYRLDTGTRDAVPASAAAEVYALSDQIKDNAGIEFYLEKSPHTAFAPKGIDAATWAPIKADMEKAVALTQKNEQSTNLEALALLSTASGKVPHPSAAAGLIDGLKGAILSDLRRPQAAFAALQSATAQYDGNPPVYRLWLGYELDLGTAESFVKALERTIAVQPKEIGTLDKRLIQLALQKIVALAPEKREAARESLCMTLDKGGWQQDPRTDFGNSMLGCAIAAHSVRGNIVEARSGLAKDPPTEALLTMAIDRRHQALWPDIDRIGGDRFRRSLEREAARAAAVSAATPKDYAAMTYRMQTLRALGRFQEALDAGKALASDTAQIEIVGTDAFWLVNEYASNLSALGRGDAAIAALDGVLALGLDRYPELVSFAINRAEIVVQAGRFDAGLASVTELDTRHASGLSDYGRMWVWTTKSCALRALGRVAEAEAVEANIAKTPQNNWSAATEAAACRNDGGAIADLIKLRLGDSEARHGALALLITFDTQTSQTAFQKRLRDALAAAIARPDVQQAFAKYGRAVRYAGTTQGWNEF
;
A
#
# COMPACT_ATOMS: atom_id res chain seq x y z
N MET A 1 -6.59 59.71 50.16
CA MET A 1 -6.17 60.94 49.45
C MET A 1 -6.75 60.80 48.05
N LEU A 2 -7.90 61.41 47.73
CA LEU A 2 -8.13 62.84 47.46
C LEU A 2 -7.61 63.28 46.08
N THR A 3 -8.56 63.63 45.18
CA THR A 3 -8.53 64.73 44.17
C THR A 3 -7.45 64.69 43.05
N SER A 4 -7.57 65.27 41.85
CA SER A 4 -8.65 65.86 41.00
C SER A 4 -8.02 66.25 39.63
N GLY A 5 -8.70 66.45 38.50
CA GLY A 5 -10.11 66.31 38.15
C GLY A 5 -10.58 67.36 37.10
N VAL A 6 -11.48 66.96 36.17
CA VAL A 6 -12.30 67.81 35.26
C VAL A 6 -11.60 68.53 34.08
N ALA A 7 -11.97 68.19 32.84
CA ALA A 7 -12.72 69.06 31.91
C ALA A 7 -12.78 68.49 30.47
N ALA A 8 -13.99 68.17 29.99
CA ALA A 8 -14.27 67.98 28.55
C ALA A 8 -15.69 68.50 28.25
N GLY A 9 -15.78 69.54 27.42
CA GLY A 9 -17.03 70.17 26.99
C GLY A 9 -17.52 69.62 25.64
N ALA A 10 -18.83 69.64 25.44
CA ALA A 10 -19.51 68.98 24.32
C ALA A 10 -19.28 69.63 22.94
N ALA A 11 -19.44 68.80 21.90
CA ALA A 11 -20.04 69.19 20.63
C ALA A 11 -20.98 68.07 20.17
N GLN A 12 -22.20 68.43 19.76
CA GLN A 12 -23.26 67.49 19.38
C GLN A 12 -22.91 66.72 18.08
N ALA A 13 -23.24 65.42 18.07
CA ALA A 13 -23.52 64.68 16.84
C ALA A 13 -25.03 64.39 16.79
N ALA A 14 -25.62 64.42 15.60
CA ALA A 14 -27.06 64.26 15.42
C ALA A 14 -27.52 62.80 15.64
N ASP A 15 -28.77 62.67 16.06
CA ASP A 15 -29.46 61.43 16.42
C ASP A 15 -30.20 60.86 15.20
N ASP A 16 -29.66 59.81 14.58
CA ASP A 16 -30.36 58.97 13.59
C ASP A 16 -30.69 57.61 14.23
N GLY A 17 -31.82 57.57 14.93
CA GLY A 17 -32.22 56.43 15.74
C GLY A 17 -32.47 55.14 14.94
N HIS A 18 -31.58 54.16 15.09
CA HIS A 18 -31.89 52.74 14.87
C HIS A 18 -32.07 52.04 16.21
N ALA A 19 -33.31 51.99 16.69
CA ALA A 19 -33.67 51.22 17.88
C ALA A 19 -33.46 49.72 17.62
N ALA A 20 -32.37 49.17 18.16
CA ALA A 20 -32.09 47.75 18.11
C ALA A 20 -33.18 46.97 18.87
N LYS A 21 -34.15 46.41 18.14
CA LYS A 21 -35.03 45.36 18.68
C LYS A 21 -34.15 44.18 19.05
N THR A 22 -34.12 43.82 20.33
CA THR A 22 -33.61 42.52 20.79
C THR A 22 -34.44 41.41 20.15
N ALA A 23 -33.94 40.83 19.08
CA ALA A 23 -34.55 39.66 18.45
C ALA A 23 -34.50 38.48 19.44
N SER A 24 -35.62 37.78 19.60
CA SER A 24 -35.64 36.49 20.27
C SER A 24 -34.78 35.50 19.49
N ALA A 25 -34.08 34.60 20.19
CA ALA A 25 -33.33 33.53 19.53
C ALA A 25 -34.24 32.75 18.56
N PRO A 26 -33.75 32.35 17.36
CA PRO A 26 -34.52 31.56 16.42
C PRO A 26 -35.06 30.28 17.06
N VAL A 27 -36.30 29.91 16.74
CA VAL A 27 -36.98 28.69 17.22
C VAL A 27 -37.75 28.05 16.08
N VAL A 28 -37.84 26.71 16.09
CA VAL A 28 -38.82 26.00 15.26
C VAL A 28 -40.16 26.07 15.98
N ALA A 29 -41.13 26.74 15.38
CA ALA A 29 -42.47 26.86 15.95
C ALA A 29 -43.30 25.61 15.66
N ILE A 30 -44.06 25.10 16.66
CA ILE A 30 -45.13 24.15 16.38
C ILE A 30 -46.34 24.95 15.90
N GLU A 31 -46.87 24.61 14.74
CA GLU A 31 -47.96 25.33 14.07
C GLU A 31 -49.07 24.39 13.58
N ALA A 32 -50.25 24.95 13.30
CA ALA A 32 -51.31 24.19 12.65
C ALA A 32 -51.02 24.03 11.15
N GLU A 33 -51.42 22.91 10.55
CA GLU A 33 -51.24 22.71 9.10
C GLU A 33 -51.90 23.86 8.30
N PRO A 34 -51.19 24.51 7.37
CA PRO A 34 -51.74 25.63 6.63
C PRO A 34 -52.93 25.24 5.74
N VAL A 35 -54.01 26.03 5.77
CA VAL A 35 -55.27 25.78 5.03
C VAL A 35 -55.18 25.69 3.49
N TRP A 36 -53.99 25.90 2.92
CA TRP A 36 -53.73 25.81 1.48
C TRP A 36 -53.06 24.50 1.07
N ILE A 37 -52.60 23.69 2.04
CA ILE A 37 -52.03 22.36 1.82
C ILE A 37 -53.12 21.41 1.31
N ARG A 38 -52.72 20.50 0.42
CA ARG A 38 -53.55 19.37 -0.02
C ARG A 38 -53.08 18.11 0.68
N GLU A 39 -53.86 17.61 1.63
CA GLU A 39 -53.53 16.37 2.32
C GLU A 39 -53.38 15.18 1.34
N ARG A 40 -52.45 14.27 1.65
CA ARG A 40 -52.20 13.04 0.90
C ARG A 40 -52.14 11.84 1.83
N THR A 41 -52.58 10.69 1.35
CA THR A 41 -52.45 9.41 2.04
C THR A 41 -51.03 8.86 1.90
N ILE A 42 -50.53 8.20 2.95
CA ILE A 42 -49.25 7.49 2.92
C ILE A 42 -49.47 6.13 2.23
N PRO A 43 -48.74 5.79 1.15
CA PRO A 43 -48.86 4.48 0.50
C PRO A 43 -48.39 3.32 1.38
N GLU A 44 -48.94 2.13 1.17
CA GLU A 44 -48.53 0.91 1.89
C GLU A 44 -47.05 0.56 1.58
N ALA A 45 -46.28 0.22 2.62
CA ALA A 45 -44.92 -0.27 2.50
C ALA A 45 -44.86 -1.74 2.04
N THR A 46 -45.05 -1.98 0.75
CA THR A 46 -45.05 -3.32 0.14
C THR A 46 -43.71 -4.05 0.36
N LYS A 47 -43.75 -5.39 0.39
CA LYS A 47 -42.54 -6.23 0.55
C LYS A 47 -41.46 -5.91 -0.49
N ALA A 48 -41.84 -5.63 -1.74
CA ALA A 48 -40.92 -5.27 -2.81
C ALA A 48 -40.20 -3.94 -2.54
N ARG A 49 -40.91 -2.94 -2.00
CA ARG A 49 -40.30 -1.64 -1.67
C ARG A 49 -39.37 -1.73 -0.46
N VAL A 50 -39.74 -2.52 0.55
CA VAL A 50 -38.87 -2.83 1.70
C VAL A 50 -37.61 -3.59 1.28
N ALA A 51 -37.71 -4.54 0.34
CA ALA A 51 -36.57 -5.29 -0.18
C ALA A 51 -35.60 -4.45 -1.05
N ASN A 52 -36.09 -3.34 -1.62
CA ASN A 52 -35.31 -2.40 -2.44
C ASN A 52 -34.87 -1.13 -1.68
N ALA A 53 -35.08 -1.08 -0.35
CA ALA A 53 -34.64 0.02 0.50
C ALA A 53 -33.11 0.02 0.64
N GLN A 54 -32.46 1.16 0.46
CA GLN A 54 -31.03 1.32 0.79
C GLN A 54 -30.87 2.06 2.13
N SER A 55 -29.73 1.86 2.77
CA SER A 55 -29.39 2.47 4.09
C SER A 55 -30.42 2.26 5.21
N GLY A 56 -31.33 1.29 5.06
CA GLY A 56 -32.38 0.95 6.01
C GLY A 56 -33.68 1.77 5.94
N ILE A 57 -33.88 2.57 4.88
CA ILE A 57 -35.04 3.45 4.73
C ILE A 57 -35.82 3.14 3.45
N ALA A 58 -37.13 2.88 3.59
CA ALA A 58 -38.06 2.84 2.46
C ALA A 58 -38.89 4.13 2.41
N PHE A 59 -38.76 4.92 1.35
CA PHE A 59 -39.54 6.15 1.18
C PHE A 59 -40.98 5.84 0.72
N LEU A 60 -41.97 6.31 1.48
CA LEU A 60 -43.39 6.10 1.18
C LEU A 60 -44.01 7.36 0.57
N LEU A 61 -43.80 8.52 1.18
CA LEU A 61 -44.32 9.79 0.67
C LEU A 61 -43.22 10.85 0.73
N LEU A 62 -43.05 11.57 -0.38
CA LEU A 62 -42.35 12.85 -0.44
C LEU A 62 -43.26 13.85 -1.14
N ASP A 63 -43.93 14.71 -0.37
CA ASP A 63 -44.86 15.72 -0.86
C ASP A 63 -44.31 17.12 -0.57
N GLU A 64 -44.13 17.90 -1.63
CA GLU A 64 -43.65 19.28 -1.56
C GLU A 64 -44.71 20.20 -2.15
N GLN A 65 -45.14 21.17 -1.36
CA GLN A 65 -46.15 22.13 -1.75
C GLN A 65 -45.61 23.55 -1.52
N HIS A 66 -45.78 24.40 -2.52
CA HIS A 66 -45.15 25.72 -2.56
C HIS A 66 -46.21 26.80 -2.82
N ARG A 67 -46.21 27.87 -2.03
CA ARG A 67 -47.11 29.02 -2.18
C ARG A 67 -46.32 30.32 -2.29
N THR A 68 -46.36 30.96 -3.46
CA THR A 68 -45.74 32.28 -3.66
C THR A 68 -46.65 33.41 -3.18
N ARG A 69 -46.07 34.46 -2.62
CA ARG A 69 -46.69 35.73 -2.19
C ARG A 69 -45.96 36.92 -2.80
N ALA A 70 -46.41 38.14 -2.49
CA ALA A 70 -45.71 39.36 -2.88
C ALA A 70 -44.39 39.58 -2.09
N ASP A 71 -44.34 39.12 -0.82
CA ASP A 71 -43.20 39.32 0.10
C ASP A 71 -42.24 38.12 0.19
N GLY A 72 -42.50 37.05 -0.56
CA GLY A 72 -41.70 35.81 -0.54
C GLY A 72 -42.53 34.57 -0.86
N HIS A 73 -42.23 33.43 -0.25
CA HIS A 73 -42.92 32.15 -0.47
C HIS A 73 -43.04 31.31 0.82
N ASP A 74 -43.91 30.30 0.80
CA ASP A 74 -44.01 29.24 1.80
C ASP A 74 -43.73 27.91 1.11
N ASP A 75 -42.78 27.15 1.65
CA ASP A 75 -42.45 25.83 1.16
C ASP A 75 -42.74 24.80 2.25
N TRP A 76 -43.74 23.95 1.99
CA TRP A 76 -44.17 22.90 2.90
C TRP A 76 -43.68 21.54 2.40
N PHE A 77 -43.08 20.77 3.30
CA PHE A 77 -42.46 19.48 3.01
C PHE A 77 -43.01 18.43 3.98
N ARG A 78 -43.60 17.35 3.45
CA ARG A 78 -43.95 16.15 4.21
C ARG A 78 -43.18 14.94 3.72
N THR A 79 -42.56 14.24 4.67
CA THR A 79 -41.81 13.01 4.43
C THR A 79 -42.37 11.89 5.30
N ALA A 80 -42.71 10.76 4.66
CA ALA A 80 -43.05 9.51 5.34
C ALA A 80 -42.08 8.39 4.93
N THR A 81 -41.35 7.83 5.90
CA THR A 81 -40.29 6.82 5.70
C THR A 81 -40.45 5.64 6.64
N LYS A 82 -40.36 4.41 6.10
CA LYS A 82 -40.35 3.19 6.93
C LYS A 82 -38.93 2.78 7.28
N VAL A 83 -38.70 2.50 8.56
CA VAL A 83 -37.45 1.92 9.06
C VAL A 83 -37.42 0.42 8.75
N THR A 84 -36.47 -0.03 7.94
CA THR A 84 -36.36 -1.44 7.52
C THR A 84 -35.28 -2.21 8.28
N ASP A 85 -34.24 -1.54 8.79
CA ASP A 85 -33.16 -2.15 9.56
C ASP A 85 -32.50 -1.20 10.59
N ARG A 86 -31.36 -1.63 11.16
CA ARG A 86 -30.61 -0.90 12.20
C ARG A 86 -29.93 0.38 11.70
N SER A 87 -29.51 0.44 10.44
CA SER A 87 -28.97 1.65 9.78
C SER A 87 -30.08 2.69 9.62
N GLY A 88 -31.24 2.25 9.15
CA GLY A 88 -32.43 3.09 9.04
C GLY A 88 -32.89 3.64 10.38
N LEU A 89 -32.71 2.86 11.46
CA LEU A 89 -33.07 3.31 12.81
C LEU A 89 -32.20 4.49 13.30
N GLU A 90 -30.91 4.51 12.97
CA GLU A 90 -30.05 5.65 13.31
C GLU A 90 -30.43 6.91 12.53
N SER A 91 -30.77 6.80 11.24
CA SER A 91 -31.12 7.96 10.41
C SER A 91 -32.53 8.47 10.69
N ALA A 92 -33.55 7.60 10.76
CA ALA A 92 -34.93 8.00 11.08
C ALA A 92 -35.12 8.44 12.54
N GLY A 93 -34.18 8.10 13.43
CA GLY A 93 -34.17 8.55 14.82
C GLY A 93 -33.84 10.04 15.00
N GLN A 94 -33.40 10.74 13.94
CA GLN A 94 -33.01 12.15 13.99
C GLN A 94 -33.73 12.98 12.91
N LEU A 95 -34.32 14.09 13.33
CA LEU A 95 -34.81 15.13 12.43
C LEU A 95 -33.81 16.28 12.37
N ALA A 96 -33.57 16.81 11.17
CA ALA A 96 -32.75 17.99 10.95
C ALA A 96 -33.40 18.90 9.89
N LEU A 97 -33.65 20.15 10.25
CA LEU A 97 -34.03 21.21 9.31
C LEU A 97 -32.87 22.20 9.18
N SER A 98 -32.68 22.77 7.99
CA SER A 98 -31.72 23.87 7.76
C SER A 98 -32.48 25.09 7.24
N PHE A 99 -32.14 26.29 7.72
CA PHE A 99 -32.77 27.55 7.27
C PHE A 99 -31.83 28.75 7.48
N ASP A 100 -31.95 29.79 6.67
CA ASP A 100 -31.26 31.08 6.85
C ASP A 100 -32.11 32.02 7.72
N PRO A 101 -31.71 32.32 8.97
CA PRO A 101 -32.50 33.15 9.89
C PRO A 101 -32.63 34.63 9.46
N ALA A 102 -31.91 35.09 8.44
CA ALA A 102 -32.01 36.46 7.94
C ALA A 102 -33.28 36.69 7.10
N PHE A 103 -33.78 35.65 6.42
CA PHE A 103 -35.00 35.74 5.59
C PHE A 103 -35.95 34.54 5.72
N GLU A 104 -35.60 33.50 6.46
CA GLU A 104 -36.42 32.29 6.64
C GLU A 104 -36.80 32.04 8.11
N THR A 105 -38.00 31.51 8.33
CA THR A 105 -38.40 30.92 9.61
C THR A 105 -38.98 29.53 9.41
N ALA A 106 -38.62 28.58 10.27
CA ALA A 106 -39.05 27.18 10.17
C ALA A 106 -40.18 26.84 11.15
N GLY A 107 -41.19 26.13 10.66
CA GLY A 107 -42.31 25.56 11.42
C GLY A 107 -42.38 24.04 11.30
N ILE A 108 -42.95 23.39 12.31
CA ILE A 108 -43.31 21.97 12.32
C ILE A 108 -44.83 21.86 12.50
N ALA A 109 -45.51 21.20 11.55
CA ALA A 109 -46.95 20.97 11.63
C ALA A 109 -47.27 19.73 12.48
N PHE A 110 -46.55 18.63 12.24
CA PHE A 110 -46.65 17.41 13.05
C PHE A 110 -45.40 16.52 12.94
N ILE A 111 -45.24 15.64 13.92
CA ILE A 111 -44.27 14.54 13.95
C ILE A 111 -45.00 13.30 14.47
N HIS A 112 -45.20 12.32 13.60
CA HIS A 112 -45.89 11.06 13.89
C HIS A 112 -44.94 9.87 13.76
N LEU A 113 -45.10 8.91 14.69
CA LEU A 113 -44.52 7.57 14.59
C LEU A 113 -45.68 6.57 14.44
N ILE A 114 -45.74 5.89 13.29
CA ILE A 114 -46.81 4.94 12.98
C ILE A 114 -46.30 3.51 13.22
N ARG A 115 -46.87 2.83 14.20
CA ARG A 115 -46.53 1.47 14.61
C ARG A 115 -47.77 0.58 14.57
N ASP A 116 -47.71 -0.52 13.83
CA ASP A 116 -48.83 -1.47 13.66
C ASP A 116 -50.16 -0.79 13.27
N GLY A 117 -50.07 0.25 12.43
CA GLY A 117 -51.22 1.06 11.97
C GLY A 117 -51.73 2.10 12.97
N LYS A 118 -51.12 2.23 14.16
CA LYS A 118 -51.47 3.23 15.18
C LYS A 118 -50.52 4.42 15.11
N ILE A 119 -51.07 5.63 15.13
CA ILE A 119 -50.31 6.88 15.20
C ILE A 119 -49.93 7.16 16.65
N ILE A 120 -48.64 7.43 16.88
CA ILE A 120 -48.09 7.99 18.11
C ILE A 120 -47.64 9.41 17.76
N ASP A 121 -48.32 10.42 18.29
CA ASP A 121 -47.95 11.82 18.11
C ASP A 121 -46.77 12.19 19.02
N LEU A 122 -45.69 12.68 18.42
CA LEU A 122 -44.47 13.13 19.09
C LEU A 122 -44.24 14.65 18.93
N THR A 123 -45.19 15.38 18.32
CA THR A 123 -45.03 16.79 17.94
C THR A 123 -44.71 17.68 19.14
N GLN A 124 -45.47 17.53 20.24
CA GLN A 124 -45.28 18.33 21.46
C GLN A 124 -44.08 17.86 22.29
N ASP A 125 -43.73 16.57 22.21
CA ASP A 125 -42.62 15.97 22.96
C ASP A 125 -41.26 16.32 22.35
N THR A 126 -41.18 16.42 21.03
CA THR A 126 -39.94 16.60 20.29
C THR A 126 -39.38 18.00 20.51
N LYS A 127 -38.14 18.09 21.01
CA LYS A 127 -37.47 19.38 21.25
C LYS A 127 -36.34 19.58 20.23
N PHE A 128 -36.51 20.58 19.38
CA PHE A 128 -35.47 21.04 18.46
C PHE A 128 -34.43 21.86 19.21
N ARG A 129 -33.16 21.49 19.05
CA ARG A 129 -32.00 22.29 19.43
C ARG A 129 -31.48 22.98 18.17
N ILE A 130 -31.51 24.32 18.18
CA ILE A 130 -30.85 25.11 17.14
C ILE A 130 -29.34 25.05 17.37
N VAL A 131 -28.59 24.80 16.30
CA VAL A 131 -27.13 24.90 16.28
C VAL A 131 -26.69 25.74 15.10
N GLU A 132 -25.77 26.65 15.35
CA GLU A 132 -24.96 27.30 14.32
C GLU A 132 -23.93 26.26 13.86
N ARG A 133 -24.01 25.85 12.60
CA ARG A 133 -23.14 24.82 12.02
C ARG A 133 -22.79 25.18 10.59
N GLU A 134 -21.74 25.97 10.48
CA GLU A 134 -21.11 26.39 9.24
C GLU A 134 -20.37 25.21 8.57
N ASP A 135 -21.08 24.39 7.79
CA ASP A 135 -20.49 23.23 7.09
C ASP A 135 -19.40 23.63 6.07
N SER A 136 -19.42 24.90 5.61
CA SER A 136 -18.45 25.50 4.69
C SER A 136 -17.31 26.28 5.38
N LEU A 137 -17.26 26.31 6.73
CA LEU A 137 -16.24 27.07 7.47
C LEU A 137 -14.81 26.60 7.19
N LYS A 138 -14.65 25.29 6.94
CA LYS A 138 -13.39 24.66 6.50
C LYS A 138 -12.85 25.25 5.20
N ASP A 139 -13.73 25.79 4.35
CA ASP A 139 -13.42 26.42 3.05
C ASP A 139 -13.33 27.95 3.18
N GLY A 140 -13.41 28.49 4.42
CA GLY A 140 -13.35 29.93 4.70
C GLY A 140 -14.66 30.68 4.41
N ILE A 141 -15.78 29.96 4.34
CA ILE A 141 -17.11 30.50 4.03
C ILE A 141 -18.01 30.40 5.26
N VAL A 142 -18.75 31.47 5.55
CA VAL A 142 -19.74 31.60 6.62
C VAL A 142 -21.06 32.02 5.97
N THR A 143 -22.08 31.16 6.04
CA THR A 143 -23.40 31.40 5.43
C THR A 143 -24.45 31.84 6.43
N GLY A 144 -24.21 31.71 7.74
CA GLY A 144 -25.19 32.03 8.78
C GLY A 144 -26.35 31.04 8.86
N THR A 145 -26.31 29.95 8.10
CA THR A 145 -27.39 28.94 8.05
C THR A 145 -27.46 28.16 9.35
N LEU A 146 -28.64 28.13 9.97
CA LEU A 146 -28.87 27.41 11.21
C LEU A 146 -29.43 26.02 10.95
N LYS A 147 -29.08 25.07 11.82
CA LYS A 147 -29.66 23.72 11.83
C LYS A 147 -30.49 23.48 13.08
N ALA A 148 -31.76 23.16 12.90
CA ALA A 148 -32.64 22.69 13.97
C ALA A 148 -32.60 21.16 14.02
N ILE A 149 -32.04 20.59 15.08
CA ILE A 149 -31.85 19.14 15.23
C ILE A 149 -32.68 18.63 16.41
N ALA A 150 -33.42 17.55 16.20
CA ALA A 150 -34.13 16.82 17.26
C ALA A 150 -33.92 15.31 17.14
N ASN A 151 -33.90 14.61 18.28
CA ASN A 151 -33.88 13.15 18.31
C ASN A 151 -35.28 12.64 18.70
N LEU A 152 -35.81 11.70 17.93
CA LEU A 152 -37.12 11.10 18.16
C LEU A 152 -37.02 9.98 19.20
N ARG A 153 -38.00 9.93 20.13
CA ARG A 153 -38.06 8.91 21.18
C ARG A 153 -38.72 7.62 20.67
N ASP A 154 -38.19 6.48 21.13
CA ASP A 154 -38.75 5.13 20.88
C ASP A 154 -39.00 4.79 19.40
N VAL A 155 -38.19 5.28 18.46
CA VAL A 155 -38.22 4.76 17.06
C VAL A 155 -37.72 3.31 17.05
N ARG A 156 -38.32 2.45 16.23
CA ARG A 156 -37.97 1.03 16.09
C ARG A 156 -37.97 0.58 14.64
N VAL A 157 -37.24 -0.51 14.38
CA VAL A 157 -37.32 -1.22 13.09
C VAL A 157 -38.76 -1.68 12.86
N GLY A 158 -39.32 -1.35 11.71
CA GLY A 158 -40.71 -1.61 11.35
C GLY A 158 -41.63 -0.39 11.44
N ASP A 159 -41.27 0.65 12.19
CA ASP A 159 -42.10 1.88 12.29
C ASP A 159 -42.05 2.70 10.99
N VAL A 160 -43.05 3.56 10.79
CA VAL A 160 -43.00 4.66 9.82
C VAL A 160 -42.86 5.98 10.57
N VAL A 161 -41.86 6.79 10.23
CA VAL A 161 -41.74 8.18 10.68
C VAL A 161 -42.40 9.06 9.62
N ASP A 162 -43.39 9.85 10.02
CA ASP A 162 -44.14 10.77 9.15
C ASP A 162 -44.14 12.17 9.78
N TYR A 163 -43.58 13.16 9.11
CA TYR A 163 -43.49 14.52 9.65
C TYR A 163 -43.66 15.56 8.54
N ALA A 164 -44.19 16.72 8.91
CA ALA A 164 -44.45 17.83 8.00
C ALA A 164 -43.91 19.16 8.55
N THR A 165 -43.22 19.90 7.69
CA THR A 165 -42.48 21.13 8.02
C THR A 165 -42.84 22.24 7.04
N THR A 166 -42.74 23.49 7.49
CA THR A 166 -42.91 24.67 6.62
C THR A 166 -41.70 25.59 6.75
N ILE A 167 -41.13 26.02 5.63
CA ILE A 167 -40.17 27.13 5.57
C ILE A 167 -40.90 28.36 5.04
N TYR A 168 -40.90 29.44 5.82
CA TYR A 168 -41.49 30.73 5.46
C TYR A 168 -40.39 31.69 5.04
N THR A 169 -40.27 31.94 3.73
CA THR A 169 -39.26 32.84 3.17
C THR A 169 -39.85 34.23 2.98
N ARG A 170 -39.14 35.27 3.44
CA ARG A 170 -39.46 36.69 3.25
C ARG A 170 -38.23 37.46 2.79
N THR A 171 -38.21 37.94 1.55
CA THR A 171 -37.02 38.59 0.99
C THR A 171 -37.35 39.80 0.12
N ALA A 172 -36.58 40.86 0.29
CA ALA A 172 -36.64 42.06 -0.54
C ALA A 172 -35.76 41.95 -1.80
N LEU A 173 -34.92 40.92 -1.91
CA LEU A 173 -33.95 40.79 -3.00
C LEU A 173 -34.63 40.66 -4.37
N TRP A 174 -35.70 39.86 -4.49
CA TRP A 174 -36.40 39.61 -5.76
C TRP A 174 -37.94 39.68 -5.59
N PRO A 175 -38.53 40.87 -5.36
CA PRO A 175 -39.93 41.00 -5.01
C PRO A 175 -40.88 40.38 -6.05
N GLY A 176 -41.84 39.58 -5.59
CA GLY A 176 -42.79 38.86 -6.46
C GLY A 176 -42.22 37.71 -7.29
N HIS A 177 -40.92 37.42 -7.20
CA HIS A 177 -40.29 36.28 -7.86
C HIS A 177 -40.08 35.10 -6.90
N ALA A 178 -40.13 33.90 -7.48
CA ALA A 178 -39.73 32.65 -6.86
C ALA A 178 -39.06 31.73 -7.89
N PHE A 179 -38.21 30.83 -7.39
CA PHE A 179 -37.33 29.95 -8.17
C PHE A 179 -37.24 28.58 -7.48
N TYR A 180 -37.36 27.49 -8.23
CA TYR A 180 -37.27 26.13 -7.68
C TYR A 180 -36.48 25.22 -8.62
N HIS A 181 -35.77 24.26 -8.06
CA HIS A 181 -34.83 23.41 -8.80
C HIS A 181 -34.89 21.95 -8.31
N LEU A 182 -35.93 21.21 -8.71
CA LEU A 182 -36.40 20.02 -7.99
C LEU A 182 -36.11 18.72 -8.74
N SER A 183 -35.60 17.71 -8.04
CA SER A 183 -35.34 16.38 -8.61
C SER A 183 -36.64 15.58 -8.79
N GLN A 184 -36.77 14.91 -9.94
CA GLN A 184 -37.91 14.05 -10.26
C GLN A 184 -37.79 12.68 -9.56
N ARG A 185 -36.60 12.10 -9.54
CA ARG A 185 -36.28 10.76 -9.03
C ARG A 185 -35.03 10.82 -8.14
N PHE A 186 -34.61 9.68 -7.60
CA PHE A 186 -33.32 9.48 -6.92
C PHE A 186 -32.93 7.98 -6.99
N SER A 187 -31.87 7.59 -6.27
CA SER A 187 -31.32 6.22 -6.21
C SER A 187 -32.26 5.18 -5.60
N ASP A 188 -33.14 5.61 -4.71
CA ASP A 188 -33.97 4.75 -3.87
C ASP A 188 -35.39 4.58 -4.43
N ALA A 189 -36.02 3.45 -4.08
CA ALA A 189 -37.41 3.20 -4.40
C ALA A 189 -38.34 4.07 -3.53
N LEU A 190 -39.18 4.87 -4.19
CA LEU A 190 -40.17 5.76 -3.58
C LEU A 190 -41.58 5.29 -3.94
N ALA A 191 -42.53 5.31 -2.99
CA ALA A 191 -43.92 4.94 -3.30
C ALA A 191 -44.73 6.08 -3.93
N THR A 192 -44.59 7.33 -3.47
CA THR A 192 -45.23 8.49 -4.12
C THR A 192 -44.38 9.75 -3.99
N ARG A 193 -44.10 10.39 -5.14
CA ARG A 193 -43.59 11.76 -5.23
C ARG A 193 -44.74 12.67 -5.61
N ALA A 194 -44.86 13.81 -4.94
CA ALA A 194 -45.78 14.85 -5.33
C ALA A 194 -45.14 16.23 -5.22
N LEU A 195 -45.40 17.08 -6.21
CA LEU A 195 -44.94 18.45 -6.31
C LEU A 195 -46.13 19.34 -6.65
N ARG A 196 -46.40 20.37 -5.84
CA ARG A 196 -47.52 21.30 -6.05
C ARG A 196 -47.08 22.76 -5.88
N PHE A 197 -47.54 23.61 -6.78
CA PHE A 197 -47.17 25.02 -6.90
C PHE A 197 -48.44 25.86 -6.89
N VAL A 198 -48.52 26.92 -6.08
CA VAL A 198 -49.66 27.85 -6.00
C VAL A 198 -49.17 29.29 -6.09
N TRP A 199 -49.55 29.99 -7.17
CA TRP A 199 -49.22 31.41 -7.38
C TRP A 199 -50.48 32.28 -7.39
N PRO A 200 -50.36 33.57 -7.01
CA PRO A 200 -51.41 34.57 -7.20
C PRO A 200 -51.83 34.67 -8.67
N ALA A 201 -53.11 35.00 -8.89
CA ALA A 201 -53.65 35.18 -10.24
C ALA A 201 -52.87 36.26 -11.03
N GLY A 202 -52.56 35.98 -12.30
CA GLY A 202 -51.82 36.87 -13.19
C GLY A 202 -50.31 36.59 -13.29
N THR A 203 -49.74 35.80 -12.39
CA THR A 203 -48.32 35.36 -12.49
C THR A 203 -48.24 34.01 -13.21
N THR A 204 -47.33 33.88 -14.17
CA THR A 204 -47.12 32.65 -14.94
C THR A 204 -45.65 32.20 -14.82
N PRO A 205 -45.31 31.28 -13.91
CA PRO A 205 -43.98 30.68 -13.87
C PRO A 205 -43.71 29.84 -15.13
N ARG A 206 -42.43 29.73 -15.49
CA ARG A 206 -41.96 28.81 -16.53
C ARG A 206 -41.37 27.56 -15.88
N PHE A 207 -41.61 26.42 -16.51
CA PHE A 207 -41.09 25.11 -16.11
C PHE A 207 -40.16 24.60 -17.22
N LYS A 208 -39.03 24.01 -16.85
CA LYS A 208 -38.09 23.36 -17.78
C LYS A 208 -37.63 22.02 -17.21
N ALA A 209 -38.11 20.94 -17.81
CA ALA A 209 -37.66 19.59 -17.51
C ALA A 209 -36.28 19.35 -18.13
N LEU A 210 -35.36 18.78 -17.34
CA LEU A 210 -33.97 18.49 -17.68
C LEU A 210 -33.71 17.02 -17.39
N ASN A 211 -33.34 16.24 -18.41
CA ASN A 211 -33.26 14.77 -18.33
C ASN A 211 -34.54 14.13 -17.74
N SER A 212 -35.70 14.69 -18.10
CA SER A 212 -36.98 14.48 -17.41
C SER A 212 -38.15 14.67 -18.37
N ASP A 213 -39.22 13.93 -18.12
CA ASP A 213 -40.50 13.91 -18.86
C ASP A 213 -41.64 14.63 -18.09
N VAL A 214 -41.34 15.31 -16.98
CA VAL A 214 -42.34 15.97 -16.14
C VAL A 214 -43.02 17.13 -16.85
N ALA A 215 -44.35 17.13 -16.82
CA ALA A 215 -45.18 18.25 -17.25
C ALA A 215 -46.07 18.73 -16.09
N PHE A 216 -46.23 20.05 -16.02
CA PHE A 216 -47.02 20.75 -14.99
C PHE A 216 -48.21 21.47 -15.67
N PRO A 217 -49.41 20.87 -15.71
CA PRO A 217 -50.58 21.52 -16.27
C PRO A 217 -51.17 22.58 -15.30
N PRO A 218 -51.52 23.80 -15.77
CA PRO A 218 -52.13 24.82 -14.93
C PRO A 218 -53.61 24.51 -14.63
N ARG A 219 -54.03 24.72 -13.37
CA ARG A 219 -55.43 24.68 -12.93
C ARG A 219 -55.78 25.93 -12.14
N LYS A 220 -56.89 26.59 -12.47
CA LYS A 220 -57.38 27.75 -11.69
C LYS A 220 -58.05 27.27 -10.39
N ILE A 221 -57.76 27.95 -9.28
CA ILE A 221 -58.32 27.70 -7.94
C ILE A 221 -58.65 29.03 -7.25
N ALA A 222 -59.38 29.00 -6.13
CA ALA A 222 -59.75 30.21 -5.39
C ALA A 222 -58.53 31.04 -4.93
N ALA A 223 -57.40 30.40 -4.63
CA ALA A 223 -56.16 31.06 -4.22
C ALA A 223 -55.30 31.59 -5.39
N GLY A 224 -55.71 31.39 -6.64
CA GLY A 224 -54.95 31.81 -7.84
C GLY A 224 -54.85 30.70 -8.89
N THR A 225 -53.63 30.39 -9.33
CA THR A 225 -53.38 29.26 -10.23
C THR A 225 -52.50 28.25 -9.52
N GLU A 226 -52.81 26.96 -9.67
CA GLU A 226 -51.94 25.88 -9.23
C GLU A 226 -51.40 25.04 -10.39
N TRP A 227 -50.25 24.42 -10.15
CA TRP A 227 -49.67 23.39 -11.00
C TRP A 227 -49.32 22.21 -10.12
N GLU A 228 -49.60 20.99 -10.56
CA GLU A 228 -49.36 19.79 -9.77
C GLU A 228 -48.81 18.67 -10.65
N TRP A 229 -47.87 17.92 -10.12
CA TRP A 229 -47.39 16.66 -10.67
C TRP A 229 -47.29 15.62 -9.55
N ILE A 230 -47.75 14.41 -9.83
CA ILE A 230 -47.73 13.28 -8.90
C ILE A 230 -47.29 12.04 -9.68
N VAL A 231 -46.41 11.22 -9.11
CA VAL A 231 -46.10 9.88 -9.63
C VAL A 231 -46.10 8.87 -8.49
N THR A 232 -46.69 7.71 -8.78
CA THR A 232 -46.71 6.54 -7.89
C THR A 232 -45.72 5.50 -8.41
N ASP A 233 -44.94 4.91 -7.51
CA ASP A 233 -43.86 3.95 -7.79
C ASP A 233 -42.95 4.34 -8.98
N PRO A 234 -42.37 5.57 -9.00
CA PRO A 234 -41.37 5.94 -9.99
C PRO A 234 -40.20 4.95 -10.02
N PRO A 235 -39.67 4.57 -11.20
CA PRO A 235 -38.57 3.63 -11.29
C PRO A 235 -37.31 4.24 -10.66
N ALA A 236 -36.75 3.53 -9.68
CA ALA A 236 -35.47 3.88 -9.07
C ALA A 236 -34.37 3.89 -10.14
N MET A 237 -33.56 4.96 -10.17
CA MET A 237 -32.47 5.09 -11.12
C MET A 237 -31.15 5.09 -10.37
N ARG A 238 -30.42 3.97 -10.49
CA ARG A 238 -29.06 3.84 -9.96
C ARG A 238 -28.19 4.95 -10.56
N GLY A 239 -27.46 5.66 -9.70
CA GLY A 239 -26.49 6.64 -10.15
C GLY A 239 -25.33 5.98 -10.90
N GLU A 240 -24.82 6.65 -11.92
CA GLU A 240 -23.60 6.26 -12.63
C GLU A 240 -22.44 7.17 -12.21
N GLU A 241 -21.25 6.60 -12.08
CA GLU A 241 -20.02 7.39 -11.92
C GLU A 241 -19.69 8.11 -13.23
N ASP A 242 -18.75 9.07 -13.23
CA ASP A 242 -18.29 9.76 -14.45
C ASP A 242 -19.42 10.23 -15.38
N VAL A 243 -20.47 10.87 -14.85
CA VAL A 243 -21.48 11.58 -15.65
C VAL A 243 -21.12 13.08 -15.69
N PRO A 244 -21.24 13.78 -16.83
CA PRO A 244 -20.78 15.14 -16.97
C PRO A 244 -21.30 16.10 -15.87
N PRO A 245 -20.44 16.94 -15.27
CA PRO A 245 -20.86 17.92 -14.29
C PRO A 245 -22.02 18.80 -14.79
N GLY A 246 -22.99 19.05 -13.91
CA GLY A 246 -24.23 19.78 -14.25
C GLY A 246 -25.27 18.96 -15.02
N MET A 247 -25.03 17.69 -15.34
CA MET A 247 -26.05 16.77 -15.88
C MET A 247 -26.84 16.10 -14.75
N PHE A 248 -28.14 16.37 -14.67
CA PHE A 248 -29.00 15.84 -13.61
C PHE A 248 -29.39 14.39 -13.89
N GLN A 249 -28.66 13.44 -13.32
CA GLN A 249 -28.86 12.00 -13.54
C GLN A 249 -30.32 11.57 -13.32
N TRP A 250 -30.93 12.00 -12.21
CA TRP A 250 -32.27 11.56 -11.80
C TRP A 250 -33.44 12.36 -12.38
N GLY A 251 -33.18 13.23 -13.36
CA GLY A 251 -34.16 14.17 -13.89
C GLY A 251 -34.43 15.34 -12.93
N ARG A 252 -34.56 16.55 -13.48
CA ARG A 252 -34.82 17.78 -12.72
C ARG A 252 -35.87 18.64 -13.41
N VAL A 253 -36.62 19.42 -12.64
CA VAL A 253 -37.41 20.54 -13.16
C VAL A 253 -36.90 21.84 -12.56
N ASP A 254 -36.49 22.75 -13.44
CA ASP A 254 -36.30 24.16 -13.10
C ASP A 254 -37.63 24.89 -13.21
N ILE A 255 -37.91 25.75 -12.23
CA ILE A 255 -39.05 26.66 -12.21
C ILE A 255 -38.52 28.07 -12.00
N SER A 256 -38.95 29.02 -12.83
CA SER A 256 -38.60 30.43 -12.66
C SER A 256 -39.73 31.35 -13.11
N THR A 257 -39.89 32.43 -12.35
CA THR A 257 -40.79 33.55 -12.63
C THR A 257 -40.11 34.67 -13.44
N MET A 258 -38.78 34.69 -13.54
CA MET A 258 -38.07 35.61 -14.44
C MET A 258 -38.21 35.14 -15.89
N LYS A 259 -38.39 36.10 -16.81
CA LYS A 259 -38.69 35.93 -18.23
C LYS A 259 -37.45 35.69 -19.10
N ASP A 260 -36.32 36.31 -18.79
CA ASP A 260 -35.10 36.19 -19.60
C ASP A 260 -33.84 36.53 -18.79
N TRP A 261 -32.67 36.22 -19.34
CA TRP A 261 -31.38 36.56 -18.71
C TRP A 261 -31.18 38.07 -18.61
N ALA A 262 -31.85 38.87 -19.45
CA ALA A 262 -31.80 40.33 -19.41
C ALA A 262 -32.49 40.88 -18.14
N GLU A 263 -33.61 40.30 -17.72
CA GLU A 263 -34.27 40.63 -16.45
C GLU A 263 -33.38 40.34 -15.25
N LEU A 264 -32.73 39.16 -15.23
CA LEU A 264 -31.79 38.81 -14.18
C LEU A 264 -30.54 39.73 -14.18
N ALA A 265 -30.03 40.12 -15.35
CA ALA A 265 -28.91 41.05 -15.44
C ALA A 265 -29.26 42.46 -14.94
N ARG A 266 -30.47 42.96 -15.23
CA ARG A 266 -30.97 44.24 -14.69
C ARG A 266 -31.14 44.18 -13.17
N TRP A 267 -31.68 43.09 -12.65
CA TRP A 267 -31.78 42.82 -11.21
C TRP A 267 -30.40 42.86 -10.55
N ALA A 268 -29.43 42.09 -11.06
CA ALA A 268 -28.07 42.07 -10.52
C ALA A 268 -27.39 43.45 -10.63
N THR A 269 -27.62 44.19 -11.71
CA THR A 269 -27.08 45.54 -11.91
C THR A 269 -27.54 46.50 -10.82
N ALA A 270 -28.80 46.42 -10.38
CA ALA A 270 -29.32 47.25 -9.30
C ALA A 270 -28.61 46.98 -7.95
N LEU A 271 -28.28 45.72 -7.64
CA LEU A 271 -27.57 45.36 -6.41
C LEU A 271 -26.12 45.89 -6.41
N TYR A 272 -25.48 45.94 -7.58
CA TYR A 272 -24.09 46.37 -7.72
C TYR A 272 -23.92 47.89 -7.80
N GLN A 273 -24.97 48.65 -8.12
CA GLN A 273 -24.95 50.13 -8.06
C GLN A 273 -24.74 50.65 -6.63
N GLY A 274 -23.97 51.73 -6.47
CA GLY A 274 -23.69 52.37 -5.17
C GLY A 274 -22.41 53.19 -5.19
N ASP A 275 -21.81 53.45 -4.02
CA ASP A 275 -20.54 54.16 -3.94
C ASP A 275 -19.36 53.31 -4.45
N GLU A 276 -18.68 53.80 -5.48
CA GLU A 276 -17.46 53.22 -6.06
C GLU A 276 -16.20 54.04 -5.70
N SER A 277 -16.27 54.93 -4.71
CA SER A 277 -15.14 55.75 -4.28
C SER A 277 -13.95 54.90 -3.85
N LEU A 278 -12.75 55.33 -4.25
CA LEU A 278 -11.49 54.69 -3.92
C LEU A 278 -10.71 55.56 -2.92
N PRO A 279 -10.28 55.01 -1.76
CA PRO A 279 -9.42 55.71 -0.81
C PRO A 279 -8.15 56.27 -1.49
N GLY A 280 -7.74 57.48 -1.11
CA GLY A 280 -6.67 58.22 -1.80
C GLY A 280 -5.35 57.45 -1.94
N ALA A 281 -4.99 56.62 -0.96
CA ALA A 281 -3.80 55.76 -1.02
C ALA A 281 -3.89 54.67 -2.11
N PHE A 282 -5.08 54.12 -2.36
CA PHE A 282 -5.30 53.13 -3.42
C PHE A 282 -5.45 53.80 -4.79
N ALA A 283 -6.13 54.96 -4.86
CA ALA A 283 -6.18 55.77 -6.07
C ALA A 283 -4.76 56.14 -6.55
N ALA A 284 -3.89 56.62 -5.65
CA ALA A 284 -2.49 56.94 -5.97
C ALA A 284 -1.68 55.70 -6.41
N ARG A 285 -1.99 54.50 -5.90
CA ARG A 285 -1.38 53.23 -6.36
C ARG A 285 -1.80 52.90 -7.80
N LEU A 286 -3.07 53.09 -8.15
CA LEU A 286 -3.54 52.90 -9.53
C LEU A 286 -2.93 53.94 -10.47
N ASP A 287 -2.79 55.19 -10.04
CA ASP A 287 -2.14 56.25 -10.82
C ASP A 287 -0.64 55.94 -11.05
N ALA A 288 0.04 55.37 -10.05
CA ALA A 288 1.41 54.86 -10.18
C ALA A 288 1.52 53.67 -11.16
N ILE A 289 0.56 52.74 -11.13
CA ILE A 289 0.45 51.65 -12.11
C ILE A 289 0.26 52.22 -13.52
N ALA A 290 -0.66 53.17 -13.72
CA ALA A 290 -0.89 53.79 -15.02
C ALA A 290 0.36 54.50 -15.58
N LYS A 291 1.20 55.07 -14.71
CA LYS A 291 2.48 55.70 -15.06
C LYS A 291 3.59 54.69 -15.38
N ALA A 292 3.69 53.60 -14.63
CA ALA A 292 4.72 52.58 -14.82
C ALA A 292 4.42 51.64 -16.00
N SER A 293 3.14 51.40 -16.27
CA SER A 293 2.64 50.47 -17.29
C SER A 293 1.94 51.25 -18.42
N PRO A 294 2.64 51.58 -19.53
CA PRO A 294 2.05 52.37 -20.61
C PRO A 294 0.99 51.58 -21.40
N ALA A 295 1.14 50.26 -21.56
CA ALA A 295 0.16 49.42 -22.24
C ALA A 295 -1.01 49.04 -21.30
N PRO A 296 -2.28 49.03 -21.78
CA PRO A 296 -3.42 48.60 -20.97
C PRO A 296 -3.28 47.18 -20.40
N ALA A 297 -2.58 46.28 -21.11
CA ALA A 297 -2.38 44.88 -20.72
C ALA A 297 -1.50 44.75 -19.46
N ASP A 298 -0.49 45.62 -19.33
CA ASP A 298 0.41 45.65 -18.19
C ASP A 298 -0.29 46.24 -16.96
N ARG A 299 -1.12 47.28 -17.17
CA ARG A 299 -1.99 47.86 -16.12
C ARG A 299 -2.98 46.85 -15.57
N LEU A 300 -3.62 46.09 -16.46
CA LEU A 300 -4.54 44.99 -16.14
C LEU A 300 -3.82 43.98 -15.24
N THR A 301 -2.64 43.52 -15.65
CA THR A 301 -1.85 42.54 -14.89
C THR A 301 -1.51 43.03 -13.49
N ALA A 302 -1.05 44.28 -13.36
CA ALA A 302 -0.69 44.87 -12.08
C ALA A 302 -1.91 45.02 -11.15
N ALA A 303 -3.07 45.42 -11.67
CA ALA A 303 -4.31 45.54 -10.91
C ALA A 303 -4.85 44.17 -10.45
N VAL A 304 -4.88 43.18 -11.35
CA VAL A 304 -5.31 41.80 -11.05
C VAL A 304 -4.44 41.18 -9.97
N ARG A 305 -3.11 41.21 -10.13
CA ARG A 305 -2.17 40.67 -9.14
C ARG A 305 -2.31 41.37 -7.80
N PHE A 306 -2.55 42.69 -7.78
CA PHE A 306 -2.81 43.38 -6.52
C PHE A 306 -4.06 42.83 -5.81
N VAL A 307 -5.20 42.74 -6.51
CA VAL A 307 -6.46 42.26 -5.91
C VAL A 307 -6.39 40.77 -5.52
N GLN A 308 -5.71 39.94 -6.30
CA GLN A 308 -5.50 38.52 -5.98
C GLN A 308 -4.58 38.35 -4.77
N ASP A 309 -3.39 38.96 -4.78
CA ASP A 309 -2.33 38.67 -3.81
C ASP A 309 -2.42 39.52 -2.52
N ASN A 310 -3.15 40.65 -2.51
CA ASN A 310 -3.18 41.60 -1.37
C ASN A 310 -4.56 41.74 -0.70
N ILE A 311 -5.64 41.24 -1.30
CA ILE A 311 -6.99 41.25 -0.70
C ILE A 311 -7.37 39.81 -0.42
N ARG A 312 -7.39 39.43 0.87
CA ARG A 312 -7.66 38.05 1.29
C ARG A 312 -9.10 37.65 0.97
N TYR A 313 -9.31 36.42 0.51
CA TYR A 313 -10.66 35.88 0.34
C TYR A 313 -11.28 35.50 1.69
N VAL A 314 -12.54 35.90 1.92
CA VAL A 314 -13.40 35.42 3.01
C VAL A 314 -14.83 35.38 2.49
N GLY A 315 -15.47 34.22 2.48
CA GLY A 315 -16.87 34.09 2.04
C GLY A 315 -17.84 34.49 3.14
N GLU A 316 -18.05 35.79 3.37
CA GLU A 316 -19.07 36.28 4.32
C GLU A 316 -20.45 36.39 3.63
N GLU A 317 -21.18 35.28 3.52
CA GLU A 317 -22.44 35.14 2.77
C GLU A 317 -23.67 35.19 3.70
N LEU A 318 -23.82 36.29 4.42
CA LEU A 318 -24.89 36.49 5.41
C LEU A 318 -26.09 37.24 4.81
N GLY A 319 -27.25 36.59 4.69
CA GLY A 319 -28.50 37.21 4.28
C GLY A 319 -28.43 37.90 2.91
N GLU A 320 -28.73 39.21 2.85
CA GLU A 320 -28.60 39.98 1.60
C GLU A 320 -27.14 40.09 1.09
N GLY A 321 -26.15 39.95 2.00
CA GLY A 321 -24.73 39.93 1.66
C GLY A 321 -24.33 38.78 0.73
N SER A 322 -25.13 37.72 0.66
CA SER A 322 -24.94 36.60 -0.29
C SER A 322 -25.06 37.04 -1.76
N TYR A 323 -25.69 38.19 -2.03
CA TYR A 323 -25.90 38.74 -3.38
C TYR A 323 -25.39 40.17 -3.56
N VAL A 324 -25.41 41.00 -2.50
CA VAL A 324 -25.02 42.42 -2.55
C VAL A 324 -23.53 42.59 -2.17
N PRO A 325 -22.66 43.12 -3.06
CA PRO A 325 -21.25 43.35 -2.74
C PRO A 325 -21.05 44.50 -1.74
N ARG A 326 -20.07 44.35 -0.85
CA ARG A 326 -19.50 45.42 -0.03
C ARG A 326 -18.76 46.41 -0.93
N ARG A 327 -18.81 47.69 -0.57
CA ARG A 327 -18.26 48.77 -1.41
C ARG A 327 -16.72 48.80 -1.38
N PRO A 328 -16.04 49.21 -2.47
CA PRO A 328 -14.58 49.16 -2.58
C PRO A 328 -13.81 49.75 -1.40
N ALA A 329 -14.26 50.90 -0.87
CA ALA A 329 -13.65 51.53 0.30
C ALA A 329 -13.68 50.64 1.57
N ILE A 330 -14.75 49.86 1.78
CA ILE A 330 -14.88 48.93 2.91
C ILE A 330 -13.95 47.73 2.73
N VAL A 331 -13.93 47.14 1.53
CA VAL A 331 -13.07 45.99 1.19
C VAL A 331 -11.59 46.36 1.36
N LEU A 332 -11.18 47.54 0.89
CA LEU A 332 -9.82 48.06 1.04
C LEU A 332 -9.46 48.40 2.50
N ALA A 333 -10.40 48.92 3.29
CA ALA A 333 -10.18 49.22 4.70
C ALA A 333 -10.05 47.95 5.56
N ARG A 334 -10.75 46.87 5.20
CA ARG A 334 -10.67 45.56 5.88
C ARG A 334 -9.51 44.69 5.39
N GLY A 335 -9.06 44.88 4.15
CA GLY A 335 -8.03 44.06 3.50
C GLY A 335 -8.52 42.67 3.06
N TYR A 336 -9.83 42.44 3.06
CA TYR A 336 -10.43 41.16 2.70
C TYR A 336 -11.86 41.34 2.15
N GLY A 337 -12.36 40.33 1.42
CA GLY A 337 -13.74 40.26 0.91
C GLY A 337 -14.05 38.96 0.18
N ASP A 338 -15.31 38.74 -0.18
CA ASP A 338 -15.78 37.57 -0.94
C ASP A 338 -15.58 37.72 -2.47
N CYS A 339 -16.22 36.84 -3.26
CA CYS A 339 -16.14 36.84 -4.73
C CYS A 339 -16.80 38.07 -5.37
N LYS A 340 -17.91 38.55 -4.80
CA LYS A 340 -18.69 39.71 -5.24
C LYS A 340 -17.90 40.98 -4.91
N ASP A 341 -17.38 41.06 -3.68
CA ASP A 341 -16.55 42.15 -3.17
C ASP A 341 -15.29 42.37 -4.02
N LYS A 342 -14.50 41.30 -4.23
CA LYS A 342 -13.23 41.36 -4.98
C LYS A 342 -13.47 41.61 -6.47
N SER A 343 -14.58 41.12 -7.04
CA SER A 343 -14.97 41.41 -8.43
C SER A 343 -15.39 42.86 -8.64
N LEU A 344 -16.20 43.43 -7.73
CA LEU A 344 -16.53 44.86 -7.80
C LEU A 344 -15.27 45.73 -7.63
N LEU A 345 -14.42 45.45 -6.65
CA LEU A 345 -13.16 46.18 -6.44
C LEU A 345 -12.25 46.14 -7.68
N LEU A 346 -12.05 44.96 -8.29
CA LEU A 346 -11.24 44.84 -9.50
C LEU A 346 -11.86 45.58 -10.69
N ALA A 347 -13.16 45.47 -10.90
CA ALA A 347 -13.84 46.17 -11.99
C ALA A 347 -13.73 47.70 -11.86
N VAL A 348 -13.94 48.26 -10.66
CA VAL A 348 -13.76 49.69 -10.38
C VAL A 348 -12.31 50.14 -10.60
N ALA A 349 -11.34 49.34 -10.14
CA ALA A 349 -9.92 49.63 -10.32
C ALA A 349 -9.50 49.65 -11.80
N LEU A 350 -9.98 48.68 -12.59
CA LEU A 350 -9.72 48.60 -14.03
C LEU A 350 -10.38 49.75 -14.80
N ARG A 351 -11.62 50.13 -14.47
CA ARG A 351 -12.28 51.30 -15.07
C ARG A 351 -11.50 52.60 -14.81
N ARG A 352 -10.96 52.80 -13.59
CA ARG A 352 -10.05 53.94 -13.31
C ARG A 352 -8.78 53.92 -14.17
N LEU A 353 -8.26 52.74 -14.51
CA LEU A 353 -7.08 52.57 -15.37
C LEU A 353 -7.37 52.73 -16.88
N GLY A 354 -8.63 53.04 -17.25
CA GLY A 354 -9.09 53.23 -18.62
C GLY A 354 -9.45 51.93 -19.34
N ILE A 355 -9.81 50.88 -18.60
CA ILE A 355 -10.12 49.55 -19.12
C ILE A 355 -11.59 49.24 -18.86
N ASP A 356 -12.35 48.87 -19.89
CA ASP A 356 -13.76 48.45 -19.74
C ASP A 356 -13.83 47.14 -18.95
N ALA A 357 -14.52 47.18 -17.81
CA ALA A 357 -14.60 46.07 -16.87
C ALA A 357 -15.92 46.08 -16.09
N VAL A 358 -16.58 44.93 -16.01
CA VAL A 358 -17.81 44.71 -15.23
C VAL A 358 -17.75 43.36 -14.49
N PRO A 359 -18.32 43.24 -13.29
CA PRO A 359 -18.52 41.94 -12.65
C PRO A 359 -19.46 41.04 -13.47
N ALA A 360 -19.38 39.73 -13.28
CA ALA A 360 -20.21 38.76 -13.98
C ALA A 360 -20.50 37.53 -13.11
N LEU A 361 -21.76 37.11 -13.07
CA LEU A 361 -22.22 35.92 -12.33
C LEU A 361 -21.81 34.65 -13.10
N VAL A 362 -21.32 33.64 -12.37
CA VAL A 362 -20.87 32.34 -12.91
C VAL A 362 -21.27 31.18 -11.99
N SER A 363 -21.17 29.94 -12.48
CA SER A 363 -21.27 28.74 -11.65
C SER A 363 -20.05 27.85 -11.80
N THR A 364 -19.44 27.51 -10.66
CA THR A 364 -18.27 26.64 -10.49
C THR A 364 -18.55 25.18 -10.82
N THR A 365 -19.81 24.74 -10.77
CA THR A 365 -20.20 23.35 -11.00
C THR A 365 -21.17 23.15 -12.17
N GLY A 366 -22.04 24.12 -12.44
CA GLY A 366 -23.06 24.07 -13.48
C GLY A 366 -22.78 24.91 -14.73
N GLY A 367 -21.65 25.63 -14.76
CA GLY A 367 -21.33 26.68 -15.73
C GLY A 367 -21.52 26.32 -17.21
N LYS A 368 -20.91 25.21 -17.68
CA LYS A 368 -21.05 24.68 -19.06
C LYS A 368 -22.49 24.28 -19.44
N ARG A 369 -23.39 24.20 -18.46
CA ARG A 369 -24.81 23.80 -18.61
C ARG A 369 -25.78 24.93 -18.27
N LEU A 370 -25.32 26.15 -17.97
CA LEU A 370 -26.18 27.33 -17.75
C LEU A 370 -27.16 27.62 -18.90
N PRO A 371 -26.81 27.49 -20.20
CA PRO A 371 -27.78 27.65 -21.30
C PRO A 371 -28.96 26.65 -21.24
N ASP A 372 -28.76 25.50 -20.62
CA ASP A 372 -29.79 24.49 -20.42
C ASP A 372 -30.71 24.81 -19.23
N ARG A 373 -30.38 25.79 -18.38
CA ARG A 373 -31.22 26.18 -17.22
C ARG A 373 -32.30 27.19 -17.59
N LEU A 374 -33.14 27.56 -16.61
CA LEU A 374 -33.91 28.81 -16.64
C LEU A 374 -33.16 29.95 -15.92
N PRO A 375 -33.37 31.22 -16.31
CA PRO A 375 -32.88 32.38 -15.57
C PRO A 375 -33.33 32.35 -14.11
N SER A 376 -32.37 32.35 -13.19
CA SER A 376 -32.58 32.30 -11.74
C SER A 376 -31.32 32.85 -11.06
N PRO A 377 -31.40 33.59 -9.94
CA PRO A 377 -30.22 33.92 -9.15
C PRO A 377 -29.59 32.65 -8.55
N LEU A 378 -30.38 31.61 -8.29
CA LEU A 378 -29.96 30.36 -7.63
C LEU A 378 -29.16 29.39 -8.53
N VAL A 379 -28.92 29.72 -9.80
CA VAL A 379 -28.02 28.92 -10.68
C VAL A 379 -26.61 29.47 -10.76
N PHE A 380 -26.29 30.51 -9.99
CA PHE A 380 -24.95 31.08 -9.86
C PHE A 380 -24.45 30.90 -8.43
N ASP A 381 -23.14 30.65 -8.30
CA ASP A 381 -22.47 30.36 -7.02
C ASP A 381 -21.16 31.15 -6.85
N HIS A 382 -20.72 31.89 -7.88
CA HIS A 382 -19.47 32.65 -7.87
C HIS A 382 -19.57 33.88 -8.78
N VAL A 383 -18.65 34.83 -8.61
CA VAL A 383 -18.58 36.08 -9.39
C VAL A 383 -17.14 36.37 -9.81
N ILE A 384 -16.97 36.69 -11.09
CA ILE A 384 -15.70 37.05 -11.72
C ILE A 384 -15.81 38.41 -12.43
N VAL A 385 -14.78 38.85 -13.16
CA VAL A 385 -14.79 40.10 -13.93
C VAL A 385 -14.65 39.84 -15.42
N ARG A 386 -15.58 40.38 -16.21
CA ARG A 386 -15.48 40.53 -17.67
C ARG A 386 -14.72 41.79 -17.98
N VAL A 387 -13.73 41.72 -18.86
CA VAL A 387 -12.89 42.85 -19.28
C VAL A 387 -12.81 42.94 -20.79
N VAL A 388 -12.79 44.14 -21.36
CA VAL A 388 -12.47 44.35 -22.78
C VAL A 388 -11.13 45.05 -22.91
N ILE A 389 -10.22 44.43 -23.65
CA ILE A 389 -8.89 44.96 -23.96
C ILE A 389 -8.56 44.72 -25.44
N ASP A 390 -8.10 45.76 -26.13
CA ASP A 390 -7.81 45.75 -27.57
C ASP A 390 -8.97 45.18 -28.42
N GLY A 391 -10.22 45.47 -28.01
CA GLY A 391 -11.44 44.98 -28.65
C GLY A 391 -11.77 43.50 -28.39
N LYS A 392 -11.05 42.82 -27.49
CA LYS A 392 -11.27 41.41 -27.13
C LYS A 392 -11.71 41.26 -25.69
N VAL A 393 -12.63 40.34 -25.44
CA VAL A 393 -13.09 39.98 -24.09
C VAL A 393 -12.03 39.09 -23.42
N LEU A 394 -11.76 39.36 -22.15
CA LEU A 394 -11.05 38.50 -21.21
C LEU A 394 -11.92 38.27 -19.98
N TRP A 395 -11.71 37.13 -19.32
CA TRP A 395 -12.38 36.75 -18.09
C TRP A 395 -11.34 36.58 -16.99
N LEU A 396 -11.52 37.32 -15.89
CA LEU A 396 -10.54 37.42 -14.82
C LEU A 396 -11.20 37.02 -13.50
N ASP A 397 -10.64 36.02 -12.84
CA ASP A 397 -11.09 35.59 -11.52
C ASP A 397 -10.24 36.25 -10.41
N PRO A 398 -10.78 37.21 -9.65
CA PRO A 398 -10.03 37.91 -8.62
C PRO A 398 -9.85 37.09 -7.34
N THR A 399 -10.53 35.95 -7.17
CA THR A 399 -10.41 35.10 -5.98
C THR A 399 -9.29 34.07 -6.10
N GLY A 400 -8.91 33.71 -7.34
CA GLY A 400 -7.75 32.86 -7.60
C GLY A 400 -6.44 33.53 -7.16
N THR A 401 -5.85 33.07 -6.06
CA THR A 401 -4.50 33.49 -5.63
C THR A 401 -3.43 32.79 -6.46
N HIS A 402 -2.20 33.34 -6.48
CA HIS A 402 -1.03 32.73 -7.13
C HIS A 402 -1.19 32.43 -8.65
N ARG A 403 -2.09 33.15 -9.32
CA ARG A 403 -2.25 33.09 -10.79
C ARG A 403 -1.06 33.73 -11.50
N GLY A 404 -0.62 33.11 -12.59
CA GLY A 404 0.42 33.60 -13.49
C GLY A 404 -0.15 34.21 -14.78
N GLY A 405 0.75 34.45 -15.73
CA GLY A 405 0.46 35.10 -17.00
C GLY A 405 0.45 36.62 -16.90
N THR A 406 0.47 37.27 -18.07
CA THR A 406 0.41 38.72 -18.22
C THR A 406 -0.57 39.10 -19.35
N GLY A 407 -1.30 40.19 -19.18
CA GLY A 407 -2.24 40.73 -20.17
C GLY A 407 -3.25 39.68 -20.65
N ARG A 408 -3.27 39.47 -21.97
CA ARG A 408 -4.11 38.46 -22.65
C ARG A 408 -3.59 37.01 -22.51
N GLY A 409 -2.53 36.80 -21.73
CA GLY A 409 -2.00 35.48 -21.34
C GLY A 409 -2.36 35.06 -19.91
N ILE A 410 -3.17 35.85 -19.19
CA ILE A 410 -3.80 35.39 -17.95
C ILE A 410 -4.83 34.31 -18.30
N VAL A 411 -4.82 33.23 -17.52
CA VAL A 411 -5.69 32.06 -17.71
C VAL A 411 -7.09 32.36 -17.15
N PRO A 412 -8.17 32.25 -17.95
CA PRO A 412 -9.54 32.35 -17.43
C PRO A 412 -9.91 31.08 -16.64
N SER A 413 -10.86 31.15 -15.71
CA SER A 413 -11.38 29.96 -15.03
C SER A 413 -12.31 29.15 -15.96
N ASP A 414 -12.24 27.82 -15.94
CA ASP A 414 -13.12 26.93 -16.73
C ASP A 414 -14.54 26.87 -16.16
N LEU A 415 -15.30 27.95 -16.36
CA LEU A 415 -16.64 28.14 -15.82
C LEU A 415 -17.73 28.15 -16.90
N GLY A 416 -17.38 27.84 -18.16
CA GLY A 416 -18.31 27.70 -19.28
C GLY A 416 -19.01 29.01 -19.71
N TYR A 417 -19.99 29.48 -18.94
CA TYR A 417 -20.80 30.66 -19.27
C TYR A 417 -20.90 31.62 -18.08
N ALA A 418 -21.00 32.91 -18.39
CA ALA A 418 -21.18 33.98 -17.42
C ALA A 418 -22.36 34.90 -17.79
N LEU A 419 -22.92 35.59 -16.80
CA LEU A 419 -23.87 36.69 -17.00
C LEU A 419 -23.24 38.01 -16.54
N PRO A 420 -22.74 38.86 -17.46
CA PRO A 420 -22.22 40.19 -17.14
C PRO A 420 -23.27 41.09 -16.46
N ILE A 421 -22.85 41.76 -15.39
CA ILE A 421 -23.70 42.64 -14.59
C ILE A 421 -23.65 44.05 -15.21
N ARG A 422 -24.49 44.26 -16.22
CA ARG A 422 -24.69 45.54 -16.92
C ARG A 422 -26.10 45.65 -17.50
N ALA A 423 -26.62 46.88 -17.58
CA ALA A 423 -28.04 47.13 -17.88
C ALA A 423 -28.47 46.70 -19.29
N GLU A 424 -27.54 46.70 -20.25
CA GLU A 424 -27.75 46.31 -21.65
C GLU A 424 -27.53 44.82 -21.92
N GLN A 425 -27.16 44.01 -20.93
CA GLN A 425 -26.96 42.58 -21.11
C GLN A 425 -28.28 41.87 -21.43
N THR A 426 -28.28 41.01 -22.44
CA THR A 426 -29.48 40.28 -22.89
C THR A 426 -29.40 38.76 -22.80
N ALA A 427 -28.18 38.20 -22.74
CA ALA A 427 -27.91 36.77 -22.76
C ALA A 427 -26.67 36.41 -21.92
N LEU A 428 -26.45 35.11 -21.73
CA LEU A 428 -25.17 34.58 -21.24
C LEU A 428 -24.06 34.80 -22.29
N GLU A 429 -22.84 35.07 -21.84
CA GLU A 429 -21.63 35.07 -22.67
C GLU A 429 -20.78 33.83 -22.36
N HIS A 430 -20.16 33.23 -23.38
CA HIS A 430 -19.25 32.09 -23.19
C HIS A 430 -17.88 32.56 -22.68
N ILE A 431 -17.24 31.75 -21.84
CA ILE A 431 -15.93 32.02 -21.27
C ILE A 431 -14.87 31.40 -22.17
N ASP A 432 -14.51 32.14 -23.21
CA ASP A 432 -13.48 31.73 -24.17
C ASP A 432 -12.06 31.78 -23.58
N GLY A 433 -11.17 30.97 -24.17
CA GLY A 433 -9.73 31.02 -23.92
C GLY A 433 -9.20 30.07 -22.85
N TYR A 434 -10.05 29.30 -22.15
CA TYR A 434 -9.55 28.27 -21.23
C TYR A 434 -8.83 27.13 -21.97
N GLY A 435 -9.42 26.52 -23.00
CA GLY A 435 -8.80 25.39 -23.71
C GLY A 435 -7.41 25.71 -24.29
N ASP A 436 -7.24 26.91 -24.89
CA ASP A 436 -5.96 27.45 -25.37
C ASP A 436 -4.90 27.63 -24.25
N ARG A 437 -5.33 27.58 -22.98
CA ARG A 437 -4.59 27.90 -21.75
C ARG A 437 -4.77 26.85 -20.64
N ALA A 438 -5.33 25.69 -20.95
CA ALA A 438 -5.49 24.60 -19.98
C ALA A 438 -4.14 23.99 -19.58
N GLY A 439 -3.12 24.24 -20.42
CA GLY A 439 -1.73 23.96 -20.13
C GLY A 439 -1.35 22.49 -20.31
N ARG A 440 -0.03 22.25 -20.29
CA ARG A 440 0.57 20.92 -20.42
C ARG A 440 1.27 20.55 -19.11
N VAL A 441 1.24 19.28 -18.76
CA VAL A 441 2.19 18.70 -17.82
C VAL A 441 3.20 17.88 -18.62
N THR A 442 4.49 18.18 -18.45
CA THR A 442 5.58 17.42 -19.06
C THR A 442 6.49 16.91 -17.95
N VAL A 443 6.59 15.60 -17.82
CA VAL A 443 7.51 14.92 -16.89
C VAL A 443 8.70 14.39 -17.69
N LEU A 444 9.91 14.58 -17.18
CA LEU A 444 11.13 13.92 -17.63
C LEU A 444 11.73 13.16 -16.45
N GLU A 445 11.73 11.83 -16.51
CA GLU A 445 12.43 10.96 -15.57
C GLU A 445 13.73 10.46 -16.23
N GLN A 446 14.88 10.74 -15.61
CA GLN A 446 16.19 10.28 -16.07
C GLN A 446 16.79 9.31 -15.04
N PHE A 447 16.76 8.04 -15.38
CA PHE A 447 17.41 6.95 -14.64
C PHE A 447 18.83 6.77 -15.16
N ALA A 448 19.82 6.96 -14.30
CA ALA A 448 21.22 6.66 -14.58
C ALA A 448 21.68 5.50 -13.69
N VAL A 449 21.97 4.36 -14.31
CA VAL A 449 22.38 3.11 -13.64
C VAL A 449 23.86 2.81 -13.92
N ASP A 450 24.64 2.66 -12.86
CA ASP A 450 26.03 2.16 -12.88
C ASP A 450 26.16 1.04 -11.84
N GLU A 451 26.00 -0.22 -12.29
CA GLU A 451 26.10 -1.42 -11.44
C GLU A 451 27.45 -1.52 -10.67
N THR A 452 28.47 -0.76 -11.08
CA THR A 452 29.82 -0.74 -10.50
C THR A 452 30.06 0.37 -9.46
N ALA A 453 29.17 1.39 -9.37
CA ALA A 453 29.31 2.51 -8.43
C ALA A 453 28.73 2.22 -7.02
N ASP A 454 29.19 2.89 -5.97
CA ASP A 454 28.65 2.70 -4.60
C ASP A 454 27.19 3.21 -4.44
N ILE A 455 26.79 4.10 -5.35
CA ILE A 455 25.41 4.57 -5.54
C ILE A 455 25.01 4.12 -6.95
N PRO A 456 24.44 2.91 -7.12
CA PRO A 456 24.25 2.35 -8.46
C PRO A 456 23.12 2.99 -9.26
N LEU A 457 22.17 3.66 -8.62
CA LEU A 457 21.08 4.37 -9.29
C LEU A 457 21.03 5.83 -8.86
N ARG A 458 20.92 6.72 -9.85
CA ARG A 458 20.49 8.11 -9.69
C ARG A 458 19.22 8.32 -10.52
N LEU A 459 18.25 9.01 -9.95
CA LEU A 459 17.01 9.41 -10.63
C LEU A 459 16.89 10.93 -10.54
N HIS A 460 16.87 11.61 -11.69
CA HIS A 460 16.45 13.00 -11.76
C HIS A 460 15.03 13.06 -12.34
N VAL A 461 14.16 13.87 -11.75
CA VAL A 461 12.84 14.16 -12.29
C VAL A 461 12.70 15.66 -12.50
N GLU A 462 12.40 16.08 -13.72
CA GLU A 462 11.94 17.43 -14.04
C GLU A 462 10.43 17.33 -14.35
N THR A 463 9.59 18.01 -13.56
CA THR A 463 8.16 18.16 -13.89
C THR A 463 7.86 19.61 -14.21
N ARG A 464 7.51 19.87 -15.46
CA ARG A 464 7.15 21.18 -15.98
C ARG A 464 5.64 21.31 -16.18
N PHE A 465 5.08 22.35 -15.61
CA PHE A 465 3.69 22.77 -15.72
C PHE A 465 3.61 24.08 -16.53
N THR A 466 2.57 24.24 -17.34
CA THR A 466 2.27 25.51 -18.02
C THR A 466 0.83 25.96 -17.79
N ASP A 467 0.58 27.26 -17.94
CA ASP A 467 -0.74 27.90 -17.91
C ASP A 467 -1.60 27.43 -16.70
N ALA A 468 -2.83 26.91 -16.89
CA ALA A 468 -3.70 26.49 -15.78
C ALA A 468 -3.09 25.43 -14.86
N ARG A 469 -2.19 24.57 -15.39
CA ARG A 469 -1.46 23.56 -14.59
C ARG A 469 -0.40 24.22 -13.70
N ALA A 470 0.28 25.25 -14.20
CA ALA A 470 1.27 26.01 -13.43
C ALA A 470 0.60 26.77 -12.28
N ASP A 471 -0.56 27.39 -12.51
CA ASP A 471 -1.36 28.03 -11.45
C ASP A 471 -1.75 27.04 -10.33
N THR A 472 -2.28 25.88 -10.71
CA THR A 472 -2.68 24.82 -9.77
C THR A 472 -1.49 24.36 -8.92
N MET A 473 -0.32 24.14 -9.53
CA MET A 473 0.87 23.75 -8.79
C MET A 473 1.42 24.89 -7.91
N ARG A 474 1.36 26.14 -8.37
CA ARG A 474 1.80 27.32 -7.59
C ARG A 474 0.95 27.53 -6.35
N ALA A 475 -0.37 27.36 -6.46
CA ALA A 475 -1.29 27.38 -5.32
C ALA A 475 -1.03 26.22 -4.35
N ARG A 476 -0.79 24.99 -4.85
CA ARG A 476 -0.39 23.84 -4.01
C ARG A 476 0.93 24.10 -3.27
N TRP A 477 1.90 24.72 -3.93
CA TRP A 477 3.19 25.07 -3.33
C TRP A 477 3.05 26.14 -2.25
N ALA A 478 2.25 27.18 -2.48
CA ALA A 478 2.05 28.27 -1.52
C ALA A 478 1.28 27.85 -0.26
N ASN A 479 0.35 26.90 -0.39
CA ASN A 479 -0.47 26.38 0.72
C ASN A 479 0.15 25.19 1.45
N GLY A 480 1.16 24.53 0.85
CA GLY A 480 1.92 23.44 1.47
C GLY A 480 3.29 23.88 1.98
N SER A 481 4.05 22.96 2.58
CA SER A 481 5.49 23.15 2.75
C SER A 481 6.23 22.43 1.62
N ALA A 482 7.33 23.02 1.15
CA ALA A 482 8.22 22.39 0.16
C ALA A 482 8.66 20.97 0.59
N LYS A 483 8.87 20.79 1.91
CA LYS A 483 9.20 19.50 2.51
C LYS A 483 8.07 18.48 2.39
N ALA A 484 6.82 18.86 2.67
CA ALA A 484 5.67 17.96 2.53
C ALA A 484 5.41 17.56 1.06
N ILE A 485 5.71 18.44 0.11
CA ILE A 485 5.65 18.12 -1.32
C ILE A 485 6.79 17.17 -1.71
N SER A 486 8.03 17.42 -1.26
CA SER A 486 9.16 16.51 -1.49
C SER A 486 8.92 15.13 -0.86
N ASP A 487 8.38 15.07 0.36
CA ASP A 487 8.05 13.82 1.06
C ASP A 487 6.98 13.02 0.31
N ALA A 488 5.91 13.67 -0.16
CA ALA A 488 4.87 12.99 -0.96
C ALA A 488 5.40 12.48 -2.31
N ASN A 489 6.31 13.22 -2.96
CA ASN A 489 6.95 12.78 -4.20
C ASN A 489 7.95 11.65 -3.95
N LEU A 490 8.72 11.70 -2.85
CA LEU A 490 9.62 10.62 -2.43
C LEU A 490 8.83 9.36 -2.06
N GLU A 491 7.72 9.45 -1.33
CA GLU A 491 6.83 8.34 -1.00
C GLU A 491 6.30 7.67 -2.29
N PHE A 492 5.80 8.49 -3.23
CA PHE A 492 5.38 8.04 -4.56
C PHE A 492 6.49 7.26 -5.30
N TYR A 493 7.74 7.70 -5.27
CA TYR A 493 8.86 6.95 -5.87
C TYR A 493 9.33 5.75 -5.05
N HIS A 494 9.24 5.81 -3.72
CA HIS A 494 9.66 4.76 -2.78
C HIS A 494 8.82 3.48 -2.94
N ASP A 495 7.52 3.61 -3.22
CA ASP A 495 6.62 2.48 -3.53
C ASP A 495 7.10 1.60 -4.70
N ARG A 496 7.91 2.15 -5.61
CA ARG A 496 8.47 1.44 -6.78
C ARG A 496 9.93 1.07 -6.60
N PHE A 497 10.67 1.92 -5.91
CA PHE A 497 12.11 1.81 -5.71
C PHE A 497 12.43 1.93 -4.22
N PRO A 498 12.13 0.90 -3.41
CA PRO A 498 12.32 0.94 -1.96
C PRO A 498 13.77 1.24 -1.61
N GLY A 499 13.99 2.20 -0.71
CA GLY A 499 15.33 2.69 -0.36
C GLY A 499 15.95 3.71 -1.33
N LEU A 500 15.17 4.32 -2.24
CA LEU A 500 15.51 5.65 -2.75
C LEU A 500 15.58 6.65 -1.59
N VAL A 501 16.51 7.60 -1.69
CA VAL A 501 16.62 8.75 -0.78
C VAL A 501 16.74 10.05 -1.56
N GLU A 502 16.18 11.14 -1.01
CA GLU A 502 16.39 12.50 -1.53
C GLU A 502 17.88 12.86 -1.45
N SER A 503 18.46 13.25 -2.59
CA SER A 503 19.90 13.56 -2.71
C SER A 503 20.18 15.06 -2.88
N LYS A 504 19.17 15.84 -3.26
CA LYS A 504 19.11 17.30 -3.18
C LYS A 504 17.69 17.70 -2.85
N THR A 505 17.53 18.77 -2.07
CA THR A 505 16.22 19.37 -1.77
C THR A 505 15.48 19.72 -3.06
N LEU A 506 14.19 19.38 -3.10
CA LEU A 506 13.25 19.79 -4.15
C LEU A 506 13.37 21.29 -4.48
N GLU A 507 13.71 21.59 -5.75
CA GLU A 507 13.83 22.94 -6.28
C GLU A 507 12.58 23.33 -7.09
N LEU A 508 12.12 24.57 -6.90
CA LEU A 508 11.03 25.20 -7.66
C LEU A 508 11.58 26.35 -8.52
N ILE A 509 11.33 26.30 -9.82
CA ILE A 509 11.62 27.39 -10.77
C ILE A 509 10.28 27.92 -11.29
N ASP A 510 9.89 29.15 -10.92
CA ASP A 510 8.62 29.76 -11.31
C ASP A 510 8.84 31.01 -12.19
N ASP A 511 8.50 30.90 -13.47
CA ASP A 511 8.32 32.02 -14.38
C ASP A 511 6.83 32.40 -14.39
N ARG A 512 6.43 33.17 -13.38
CA ARG A 512 5.04 33.61 -13.19
C ARG A 512 4.52 34.44 -14.37
N ASP A 513 5.38 35.16 -15.10
CA ASP A 513 4.97 36.01 -16.23
C ASP A 513 4.67 35.19 -17.50
N ARG A 514 5.47 34.17 -17.80
CA ARG A 514 5.16 33.19 -18.87
C ARG A 514 4.15 32.12 -18.45
N ASN A 515 3.77 32.11 -17.17
CA ASN A 515 3.03 31.07 -16.48
C ASN A 515 3.61 29.66 -16.68
N VAL A 516 4.90 29.51 -16.37
CA VAL A 516 5.62 28.24 -16.41
C VAL A 516 6.20 27.97 -15.04
N LEU A 517 6.00 26.75 -14.54
CA LEU A 517 6.51 26.32 -13.25
C LEU A 517 7.19 24.96 -13.42
N THR A 518 8.43 24.81 -12.97
CA THR A 518 9.20 23.57 -13.03
C THR A 518 9.60 23.12 -11.62
N LEU A 519 9.39 21.84 -11.34
CA LEU A 519 9.90 21.14 -10.15
C LEU A 519 11.09 20.26 -10.54
N ASN A 520 12.19 20.36 -9.79
CA ASN A 520 13.39 19.56 -9.97
C ASN A 520 13.64 18.66 -8.75
N GLU A 521 13.52 17.34 -8.95
CA GLU A 521 13.76 16.32 -7.94
C GLU A 521 15.03 15.54 -8.27
N ASN A 522 15.77 15.11 -7.24
CA ASN A 522 17.02 14.37 -7.39
C ASN A 522 17.10 13.28 -6.32
N TYR A 523 17.01 12.01 -6.72
CA TYR A 523 17.08 10.86 -5.83
C TYR A 523 18.28 9.96 -6.12
N THR A 524 18.75 9.25 -5.10
CA THR A 524 19.81 8.25 -5.21
C THR A 524 19.42 6.95 -4.50
N MET A 525 19.98 5.82 -4.94
CA MET A 525 19.84 4.55 -4.24
C MET A 525 21.22 3.99 -3.85
N PRO A 526 21.49 3.71 -2.56
CA PRO A 526 22.68 3.00 -2.13
C PRO A 526 22.71 1.54 -2.63
N ARG A 527 23.90 0.97 -2.76
CA ARG A 527 24.10 -0.40 -3.29
C ARG A 527 23.29 -1.50 -2.58
N ASP A 528 23.14 -1.43 -1.25
CA ASP A 528 22.35 -2.39 -0.47
C ASP A 528 20.85 -2.37 -0.84
N ALA A 529 20.26 -1.16 -0.92
CA ALA A 529 18.89 -0.98 -1.37
C ALA A 529 18.70 -1.41 -2.83
N PHE A 530 19.65 -1.07 -3.72
CA PHE A 530 19.63 -1.47 -5.13
C PHE A 530 19.57 -2.99 -5.33
N GLY A 531 20.36 -3.74 -4.56
CA GLY A 531 20.29 -5.21 -4.55
C GLY A 531 18.96 -5.74 -4.00
N LYS A 532 18.51 -5.22 -2.84
CA LYS A 532 17.25 -5.65 -2.19
C LYS A 532 16.00 -5.36 -3.02
N ALA A 533 15.99 -4.27 -3.78
CA ALA A 533 14.91 -3.91 -4.69
C ALA A 533 14.88 -4.74 -6.00
N GLY A 534 15.83 -5.66 -6.20
CA GLY A 534 15.86 -6.55 -7.37
C GLY A 534 16.27 -5.87 -8.68
N ILE A 535 16.69 -4.60 -8.64
CA ILE A 535 17.00 -3.79 -9.82
C ILE A 535 18.12 -4.39 -10.72
N PRO A 536 19.18 -5.05 -10.21
CA PRO A 536 20.17 -5.73 -11.05
C PRO A 536 19.56 -6.75 -12.04
N ALA A 537 18.45 -7.40 -11.65
CA ALA A 537 17.73 -8.30 -12.54
C ALA A 537 16.80 -7.52 -13.47
N LYS A 538 15.98 -6.63 -12.91
CA LYS A 538 14.88 -5.97 -13.62
C LYS A 538 14.55 -4.58 -13.06
N LEU A 539 14.52 -3.57 -13.92
CA LEU A 539 14.01 -2.23 -13.61
C LEU A 539 12.62 -2.04 -14.24
N THR A 540 11.59 -1.86 -13.43
CA THR A 540 10.23 -1.54 -13.91
C THR A 540 9.98 -0.03 -13.85
N THR A 541 9.66 0.57 -14.99
CA THR A 541 9.30 2.00 -15.13
C THR A 541 7.85 2.14 -15.58
N ARG A 542 7.20 3.28 -15.34
CA ARG A 542 5.80 3.47 -15.74
C ARG A 542 5.41 4.93 -15.90
N ALA A 543 4.69 5.24 -16.98
CA ALA A 543 4.21 6.58 -17.30
C ALA A 543 2.93 6.92 -16.53
N TYR A 544 3.07 7.33 -15.26
CA TYR A 544 1.94 7.59 -14.38
C TYR A 544 1.11 8.81 -14.79
N ILE A 545 1.70 9.84 -15.42
CA ILE A 545 0.95 11.07 -15.77
C ILE A 545 -0.08 10.84 -16.89
N VAL A 546 0.02 9.73 -17.63
CA VAL A 546 -0.96 9.31 -18.65
C VAL A 546 -1.87 8.17 -18.17
N GLN A 547 -1.47 7.42 -17.12
CA GLN A 547 -2.27 6.31 -16.58
C GLN A 547 -3.40 6.82 -15.69
N ASN A 548 -4.54 6.11 -15.69
CA ASN A 548 -5.73 6.41 -14.87
C ASN A 548 -6.33 7.82 -15.10
N VAL A 549 -5.99 8.48 -16.22
CA VAL A 549 -6.57 9.76 -16.64
C VAL A 549 -7.96 9.56 -17.25
N LEU A 550 -8.15 8.51 -18.06
CA LEU A 550 -9.42 8.21 -18.71
C LEU A 550 -10.30 7.32 -17.81
N PRO A 551 -11.64 7.55 -17.77
CA PRO A 551 -12.59 6.75 -17.00
C PRO A 551 -12.41 5.25 -17.12
N ALA A 552 -12.70 4.54 -16.02
CA ALA A 552 -12.67 3.09 -15.97
C ALA A 552 -14.01 2.49 -16.43
N ARG A 553 -13.97 1.24 -16.89
CA ARG A 553 -15.18 0.48 -17.25
C ARG A 553 -15.99 0.15 -15.99
N GLN A 554 -17.15 0.78 -15.82
CA GLN A 554 -18.12 0.38 -14.81
C GLN A 554 -18.70 -1.03 -15.09
N SER A 555 -19.19 -1.71 -14.06
CA SER A 555 -19.68 -3.10 -14.14
C SER A 555 -21.04 -3.27 -14.85
N SER A 556 -21.83 -2.21 -14.96
CA SER A 556 -23.15 -2.21 -15.60
C SER A 556 -23.10 -1.51 -16.97
N PRO A 557 -23.90 -1.92 -17.96
CA PRO A 557 -24.02 -1.20 -19.23
C PRO A 557 -24.35 0.28 -18.98
N ARG A 558 -23.58 1.19 -19.59
CA ARG A 558 -23.74 2.63 -19.38
C ARG A 558 -25.01 3.15 -20.05
N MET A 559 -25.77 3.97 -19.31
CA MET A 559 -27.02 4.58 -19.78
C MET A 559 -26.93 6.10 -19.97
N GLN A 560 -26.18 6.79 -19.10
CA GLN A 560 -25.93 8.23 -19.16
C GLN A 560 -24.65 8.53 -19.97
N PRO A 561 -24.51 9.71 -20.58
CA PRO A 561 -23.25 10.17 -21.16
C PRO A 561 -22.06 10.01 -20.20
N LEU A 562 -20.90 9.66 -20.76
CA LEU A 562 -19.63 9.52 -20.02
C LEU A 562 -18.89 10.87 -20.02
N ALA A 563 -18.54 11.37 -18.84
CA ALA A 563 -17.66 12.52 -18.66
C ALA A 563 -16.24 12.20 -19.13
N LEU A 564 -15.58 13.17 -19.74
CA LEU A 564 -14.18 13.08 -20.14
C LEU A 564 -13.36 14.21 -19.50
N PRO A 565 -12.09 13.95 -19.13
CA PRO A 565 -11.15 15.03 -18.84
C PRO A 565 -10.95 15.92 -20.09
N THR A 566 -11.33 17.20 -20.01
CA THR A 566 -11.11 18.18 -21.09
C THR A 566 -9.72 18.79 -21.06
N ASP A 567 -9.26 19.19 -22.26
CA ASP A 567 -8.12 20.06 -22.47
C ASP A 567 -6.87 19.58 -21.70
N LEU A 568 -6.71 18.26 -21.63
CA LEU A 568 -5.63 17.59 -20.93
C LEU A 568 -4.60 17.12 -21.96
N ALA A 569 -3.43 17.71 -21.87
CA ALA A 569 -2.24 17.27 -22.59
C ALA A 569 -1.14 16.91 -21.58
N ASN A 570 -0.84 15.62 -21.47
CA ASN A 570 0.14 15.07 -20.55
C ASN A 570 1.22 14.30 -21.33
N ASP A 571 2.47 14.72 -21.15
CA ASP A 571 3.65 14.07 -21.73
C ASP A 571 4.55 13.51 -20.62
N GLN A 572 5.09 12.30 -20.81
CA GLN A 572 6.15 11.77 -19.96
C GLN A 572 7.27 11.17 -20.80
N ALA A 573 8.49 11.69 -20.64
CA ALA A 573 9.70 11.10 -21.17
C ALA A 573 10.41 10.32 -20.06
N ILE A 574 10.71 9.05 -20.32
CA ILE A 574 11.53 8.20 -19.47
C ILE A 574 12.82 7.94 -20.23
N GLU A 575 13.94 8.48 -19.74
CA GLU A 575 15.28 8.17 -20.20
C GLU A 575 15.94 7.18 -19.25
N LEU A 576 16.35 6.03 -19.76
CA LEU A 576 17.06 5.01 -19.01
C LEU A 576 18.46 4.84 -19.61
N ARG A 577 19.48 5.30 -18.89
CA ARG A 577 20.89 5.16 -19.23
C ARG A 577 21.50 4.10 -18.33
N VAL A 578 22.02 3.02 -18.91
CA VAL A 578 22.60 1.91 -18.16
C VAL A 578 24.01 1.69 -18.67
N LYS A 579 24.97 2.02 -17.82
CA LYS A 579 26.39 1.94 -18.15
C LYS A 579 26.75 0.51 -18.57
N ASP A 580 27.55 0.41 -19.62
CA ASP A 580 28.05 -0.84 -20.19
C ASP A 580 26.96 -1.84 -20.64
N ARG A 581 25.72 -1.40 -20.90
CA ARG A 581 24.60 -2.21 -21.42
C ARG A 581 23.99 -1.58 -22.68
N VAL A 582 23.42 -2.40 -23.56
CA VAL A 582 22.57 -1.96 -24.69
C VAL A 582 21.12 -2.36 -24.42
N LEU A 583 20.19 -1.42 -24.56
CA LEU A 583 18.75 -1.65 -24.37
C LEU A 583 18.02 -1.69 -25.72
N THR A 584 17.18 -2.70 -25.92
CA THR A 584 16.38 -2.85 -27.14
C THR A 584 15.19 -1.89 -27.14
N PRO A 585 14.96 -1.10 -28.21
CA PRO A 585 13.73 -0.33 -28.37
C PRO A 585 12.48 -1.22 -28.43
N LEU A 586 11.38 -0.70 -27.87
CA LEU A 586 10.05 -1.28 -28.00
C LEU A 586 9.35 -0.75 -29.24
N ASP A 587 8.45 -1.55 -29.79
CA ASP A 587 7.55 -1.12 -30.85
C ASP A 587 6.77 0.15 -30.45
N ASP A 588 6.71 1.08 -31.38
CA ASP A 588 5.90 2.28 -31.30
C ASP A 588 4.41 1.91 -31.22
N LEU A 589 3.66 2.65 -30.41
CA LEU A 589 2.22 2.50 -30.29
C LEU A 589 1.55 3.85 -30.54
N ASP A 590 0.51 3.85 -31.37
CA ASP A 590 -0.40 4.99 -31.58
C ASP A 590 -1.85 4.48 -31.48
N ALA A 591 -2.61 5.01 -30.52
CA ALA A 591 -3.97 4.59 -30.21
C ALA A 591 -4.92 5.81 -30.12
N ARG A 592 -6.20 5.64 -30.45
CA ARG A 592 -7.19 6.73 -30.50
C ARG A 592 -8.59 6.27 -30.12
N ALA A 593 -9.37 7.18 -29.55
CA ALA A 593 -10.82 7.05 -29.36
C ALA A 593 -11.47 8.41 -29.62
N GLY A 594 -12.21 8.54 -30.72
CA GLY A 594 -12.70 9.83 -31.22
C GLY A 594 -11.57 10.84 -31.44
N ALA A 595 -11.57 11.94 -30.69
CA ALA A 595 -10.54 12.97 -30.73
C ALA A 595 -9.36 12.71 -29.77
N MET A 596 -9.50 11.78 -28.83
CA MET A 596 -8.46 11.44 -27.86
C MET A 596 -7.35 10.64 -28.53
N THR A 597 -6.10 10.96 -28.23
CA THR A 597 -4.93 10.26 -28.77
C THR A 597 -3.96 9.87 -27.67
N PHE A 598 -3.46 8.63 -27.75
CA PHE A 598 -2.37 8.13 -26.94
C PHE A 598 -1.24 7.66 -27.85
N SER A 599 0.01 7.95 -27.49
CA SER A 599 1.17 7.42 -28.18
C SER A 599 2.29 7.04 -27.22
N ARG A 600 3.03 5.99 -27.57
CA ARG A 600 4.33 5.61 -26.99
C ARG A 600 5.33 5.56 -28.14
N LYS A 601 6.36 6.41 -28.07
CA LYS A 601 7.45 6.47 -29.05
C LYS A 601 8.77 6.11 -28.40
N THR A 602 9.53 5.21 -29.02
CA THR A 602 10.81 4.74 -28.46
C THR A 602 11.99 5.18 -29.31
N THR A 603 13.10 5.56 -28.68
CA THR A 603 14.33 5.98 -29.37
C THR A 603 15.57 5.43 -28.66
N ALA A 604 16.43 4.75 -29.40
CA ALA A 604 17.73 4.30 -28.88
C ALA A 604 18.64 5.50 -28.59
N LEU A 605 19.33 5.45 -27.44
CA LEU A 605 20.40 6.38 -27.09
C LEU A 605 21.75 5.62 -27.16
N PRO A 606 22.90 6.31 -27.30
CA PRO A 606 24.22 5.65 -27.36
C PRO A 606 24.56 4.79 -26.13
N ASP A 607 23.94 5.10 -24.99
CA ASP A 607 24.16 4.56 -23.65
C ASP A 607 22.85 4.10 -22.97
N GLY A 608 21.77 3.91 -23.73
CA GLY A 608 20.45 3.64 -23.14
C GLY A 608 19.26 3.77 -24.08
N LEU A 609 18.12 4.15 -23.51
CA LEU A 609 16.83 4.26 -24.21
C LEU A 609 16.05 5.50 -23.75
N ARG A 610 15.30 6.11 -24.67
CA ARG A 610 14.27 7.11 -24.36
C ARG A 610 12.91 6.60 -24.80
N VAL A 611 11.93 6.65 -23.91
CA VAL A 611 10.52 6.37 -24.20
C VAL A 611 9.72 7.63 -23.96
N ILE A 612 8.91 8.06 -24.92
CA ILE A 612 8.04 9.24 -24.82
C ILE A 612 6.59 8.80 -24.91
N TYR A 613 5.85 9.06 -23.84
CA TYR A 613 4.41 8.89 -23.75
C TYR A 613 3.72 10.22 -23.95
N ARG A 614 2.62 10.24 -24.70
CA ARG A 614 1.74 11.40 -24.81
C ARG A 614 0.28 10.97 -24.74
N LEU A 615 -0.50 11.68 -23.94
CA LEU A 615 -1.96 11.60 -23.92
C LEU A 615 -2.52 13.01 -24.18
N ASP A 616 -3.36 13.12 -25.20
CA ASP A 616 -4.15 14.32 -25.50
C ASP A 616 -5.63 13.93 -25.54
N THR A 617 -6.46 14.59 -24.74
CA THR A 617 -7.89 14.26 -24.63
C THR A 617 -8.79 15.12 -25.52
N GLY A 618 -8.23 16.18 -26.13
CA GLY A 618 -8.98 17.17 -26.88
C GLY A 618 -9.99 17.96 -26.02
N THR A 619 -10.92 18.64 -26.70
CA THR A 619 -11.78 19.67 -26.12
C THR A 619 -13.18 19.18 -25.71
N ARG A 620 -13.47 17.87 -25.80
CA ARG A 620 -14.80 17.32 -25.48
C ARG A 620 -14.89 16.88 -24.03
N ASP A 621 -15.87 17.39 -23.30
CA ASP A 621 -16.17 17.06 -21.90
C ASP A 621 -17.06 15.83 -21.70
N ALA A 622 -17.64 15.31 -22.79
CA ALA A 622 -18.48 14.14 -22.74
C ALA A 622 -18.50 13.34 -24.06
N VAL A 623 -18.88 12.06 -23.95
CA VAL A 623 -19.36 11.24 -25.07
C VAL A 623 -20.70 10.58 -24.71
N PRO A 624 -21.59 10.31 -25.69
CA PRO A 624 -22.81 9.56 -25.43
C PRO A 624 -22.50 8.14 -24.93
N ALA A 625 -23.43 7.55 -24.19
CA ALA A 625 -23.29 6.20 -23.61
C ALA A 625 -22.86 5.13 -24.64
N SER A 626 -23.34 5.24 -25.88
CA SER A 626 -22.99 4.35 -27.00
C SER A 626 -21.52 4.40 -27.42
N ALA A 627 -20.80 5.50 -27.16
CA ALA A 627 -19.39 5.67 -27.50
C ALA A 627 -18.43 5.40 -26.31
N ALA A 628 -18.96 5.19 -25.10
CA ALA A 628 -18.15 4.94 -23.90
C ALA A 628 -17.25 3.69 -24.03
N ALA A 629 -17.66 2.69 -24.81
CA ALA A 629 -16.89 1.46 -25.02
C ALA A 629 -15.52 1.71 -25.67
N GLU A 630 -15.41 2.66 -26.60
CA GLU A 630 -14.14 3.06 -27.23
C GLU A 630 -13.21 3.74 -26.22
N VAL A 631 -13.76 4.58 -25.35
CA VAL A 631 -13.02 5.28 -24.29
C VAL A 631 -12.45 4.30 -23.27
N TYR A 632 -13.27 3.32 -22.84
CA TYR A 632 -12.79 2.27 -21.95
C TYR A 632 -11.69 1.43 -22.62
N ALA A 633 -11.83 1.08 -23.91
CA ALA A 633 -10.80 0.35 -24.64
C ALA A 633 -9.47 1.13 -24.72
N LEU A 634 -9.51 2.45 -24.92
CA LEU A 634 -8.33 3.31 -24.87
C LEU A 634 -7.74 3.39 -23.44
N SER A 635 -8.58 3.53 -22.42
CA SER A 635 -8.17 3.52 -21.00
C SER A 635 -7.45 2.22 -20.63
N ASP A 636 -7.99 1.08 -21.08
CA ASP A 636 -7.41 -0.25 -20.86
C ASP A 636 -6.08 -0.40 -21.63
N GLN A 637 -6.01 0.00 -22.91
CA GLN A 637 -4.76 0.04 -23.69
C GLN A 637 -3.66 0.89 -23.04
N ILE A 638 -4.00 2.06 -22.47
CA ILE A 638 -3.04 2.91 -21.75
C ILE A 638 -2.54 2.19 -20.50
N LYS A 639 -3.40 1.57 -19.69
CA LYS A 639 -2.98 0.83 -18.48
C LYS A 639 -2.00 -0.29 -18.80
N ASP A 640 -2.25 -1.04 -19.88
CA ASP A 640 -1.42 -2.16 -20.31
C ASP A 640 -0.07 -1.72 -20.91
N ASN A 641 0.00 -0.53 -21.51
CA ASN A 641 1.18 -0.06 -22.25
C ASN A 641 1.99 1.06 -21.56
N ALA A 642 1.47 1.66 -20.50
CA ALA A 642 2.15 2.70 -19.73
C ALA A 642 3.31 2.14 -18.88
N GLY A 643 3.30 0.85 -18.53
CA GLY A 643 4.39 0.19 -17.80
C GLY A 643 5.38 -0.52 -18.75
N ILE A 644 6.67 -0.48 -18.41
CA ILE A 644 7.73 -1.23 -19.10
C ILE A 644 8.61 -1.92 -18.06
N GLU A 645 8.98 -3.17 -18.32
CA GLU A 645 9.99 -3.91 -17.54
C GLU A 645 11.27 -4.08 -18.36
N PHE A 646 12.39 -3.51 -17.87
CA PHE A 646 13.71 -3.63 -18.46
C PHE A 646 14.51 -4.70 -17.73
N TYR A 647 14.73 -5.86 -18.36
CA TYR A 647 15.54 -6.95 -17.80
C TYR A 647 17.04 -6.66 -17.99
N LEU A 648 17.64 -5.96 -17.02
CA LEU A 648 19.03 -5.51 -17.08
C LEU A 648 20.00 -6.69 -17.16
N GLU A 649 19.76 -7.77 -16.40
CA GLU A 649 20.57 -9.00 -16.44
C GLU A 649 20.66 -9.64 -17.84
N LYS A 650 19.60 -9.49 -18.65
CA LYS A 650 19.47 -10.05 -20.02
C LYS A 650 19.97 -9.09 -21.09
N SER A 651 20.28 -7.85 -20.72
CA SER A 651 20.71 -6.81 -21.66
C SER A 651 22.20 -6.97 -21.99
N PRO A 652 22.59 -7.05 -23.29
CA PRO A 652 23.97 -7.33 -23.68
C PRO A 652 24.92 -6.19 -23.32
N HIS A 653 26.17 -6.54 -23.01
CA HIS A 653 27.23 -5.59 -22.68
C HIS A 653 27.88 -4.96 -23.93
N THR A 654 28.35 -3.72 -23.80
CA THR A 654 28.87 -2.91 -24.93
C THR A 654 30.25 -3.31 -25.46
N ALA A 655 31.10 -4.00 -24.68
CA ALA A 655 32.37 -4.57 -25.15
C ALA A 655 32.87 -5.73 -24.27
N PHE A 656 33.33 -6.83 -24.88
CA PHE A 656 33.92 -7.98 -24.17
C PHE A 656 35.46 -7.97 -24.30
N ALA A 657 36.15 -7.62 -23.20
CA ALA A 657 37.61 -7.73 -23.09
C ALA A 657 37.97 -8.51 -21.81
N PRO A 658 38.33 -9.80 -21.91
CA PRO A 658 38.56 -10.66 -20.74
C PRO A 658 39.88 -10.32 -20.02
N LYS A 659 39.80 -10.21 -18.69
CA LYS A 659 40.91 -9.75 -17.83
C LYS A 659 42.00 -10.82 -17.68
N GLY A 660 43.21 -10.51 -18.10
CA GLY A 660 44.38 -11.39 -17.92
C GLY A 660 44.62 -12.38 -19.07
N ILE A 661 44.00 -12.17 -20.23
CA ILE A 661 44.32 -12.90 -21.46
C ILE A 661 45.32 -12.09 -22.28
N ASP A 662 46.39 -12.76 -22.74
CA ASP A 662 47.42 -12.13 -23.55
C ASP A 662 46.89 -11.72 -24.94
N ALA A 663 47.31 -10.55 -25.42
CA ALA A 663 46.82 -9.96 -26.66
C ALA A 663 47.12 -10.81 -27.91
N ALA A 664 48.26 -11.52 -27.95
CA ALA A 664 48.60 -12.40 -29.06
C ALA A 664 47.75 -13.69 -29.06
N THR A 665 47.27 -14.13 -27.90
CA THR A 665 46.30 -15.24 -27.80
C THR A 665 44.84 -14.80 -27.98
N TRP A 666 44.51 -13.55 -27.69
CA TRP A 666 43.16 -13.00 -27.84
C TRP A 666 42.83 -12.61 -29.28
N ALA A 667 43.74 -11.93 -29.97
CA ALA A 667 43.49 -11.41 -31.33
C ALA A 667 43.03 -12.48 -32.36
N PRO A 668 43.57 -13.72 -32.38
CA PRO A 668 43.13 -14.76 -33.34
C PRO A 668 41.72 -15.30 -33.10
N ILE A 669 41.20 -15.19 -31.88
CA ILE A 669 39.90 -15.76 -31.47
C ILE A 669 38.81 -14.72 -31.22
N LYS A 670 39.16 -13.43 -31.10
CA LYS A 670 38.24 -12.34 -30.73
C LYS A 670 36.90 -12.41 -31.47
N ALA A 671 36.92 -12.47 -32.81
CA ALA A 671 35.71 -12.48 -33.62
C ALA A 671 34.85 -13.75 -33.43
N ASP A 672 35.48 -14.92 -33.24
CA ASP A 672 34.76 -16.17 -32.95
C ASP A 672 34.11 -16.12 -31.56
N MET A 673 34.80 -15.54 -30.58
CA MET A 673 34.32 -15.37 -29.21
C MET A 673 33.16 -14.38 -29.12
N GLU A 674 33.29 -13.21 -29.76
CA GLU A 674 32.21 -12.22 -29.87
C GLU A 674 30.98 -12.82 -30.57
N LYS A 675 31.16 -13.57 -31.66
CA LYS A 675 30.06 -14.27 -32.35
C LYS A 675 29.45 -15.38 -31.49
N ALA A 676 30.26 -16.18 -30.80
CA ALA A 676 29.77 -17.26 -29.94
C ALA A 676 28.91 -16.72 -28.78
N VAL A 677 29.37 -15.64 -28.11
CA VAL A 677 28.59 -14.98 -27.05
C VAL A 677 27.27 -14.41 -27.59
N ALA A 678 27.28 -13.76 -28.76
CA ALA A 678 26.08 -13.24 -29.41
C ALA A 678 25.08 -14.35 -29.82
N LEU A 679 25.57 -15.55 -30.14
CA LEU A 679 24.72 -16.71 -30.43
C LEU A 679 24.11 -17.31 -29.16
N THR A 680 24.87 -17.39 -28.06
CA THR A 680 24.34 -17.90 -26.78
C THR A 680 23.25 -17.01 -26.18
N GLN A 681 23.31 -15.70 -26.42
CA GLN A 681 22.28 -14.74 -25.97
C GLN A 681 20.89 -14.99 -26.58
N LYS A 682 20.80 -15.72 -27.71
CA LYS A 682 19.51 -16.09 -28.31
C LYS A 682 18.78 -17.20 -27.56
N ASN A 683 19.50 -17.96 -26.71
CA ASN A 683 18.97 -19.03 -25.88
C ASN A 683 18.21 -20.14 -26.65
N GLU A 684 18.60 -20.38 -27.92
CA GLU A 684 18.05 -21.45 -28.76
C GLU A 684 19.02 -22.64 -28.83
N GLN A 685 18.50 -23.86 -28.88
CA GLN A 685 19.32 -25.07 -29.01
C GLN A 685 20.18 -25.07 -30.28
N SER A 686 19.65 -24.56 -31.39
CA SER A 686 20.32 -24.34 -32.67
C SER A 686 21.54 -23.42 -32.53
N THR A 687 21.35 -22.25 -31.90
CA THR A 687 22.40 -21.23 -31.79
C THR A 687 23.47 -21.61 -30.77
N ASN A 688 23.10 -22.33 -29.72
CA ASN A 688 24.03 -22.92 -28.76
C ASN A 688 24.91 -24.00 -29.39
N LEU A 689 24.39 -24.80 -30.33
CA LEU A 689 25.21 -25.75 -31.11
C LEU A 689 26.14 -25.04 -32.10
N GLU A 690 25.70 -23.95 -32.75
CA GLU A 690 26.58 -23.13 -33.59
C GLU A 690 27.70 -22.48 -32.75
N ALA A 691 27.37 -21.95 -31.58
CA ALA A 691 28.35 -21.39 -30.63
C ALA A 691 29.40 -22.44 -30.21
N LEU A 692 28.99 -23.68 -29.89
CA LEU A 692 29.94 -24.76 -29.57
C LEU A 692 30.86 -25.13 -30.73
N ALA A 693 30.38 -25.10 -31.98
CA ALA A 693 31.20 -25.34 -33.16
C ALA A 693 32.25 -24.22 -33.37
N LEU A 694 31.83 -22.96 -33.21
CA LEU A 694 32.73 -21.79 -33.26
C LEU A 694 33.77 -21.83 -32.15
N LEU A 695 33.37 -22.13 -30.90
CA LEU A 695 34.29 -22.26 -29.77
C LEU A 695 35.26 -23.43 -29.94
N SER A 696 34.85 -24.52 -30.59
CA SER A 696 35.75 -25.62 -30.94
C SER A 696 36.78 -25.22 -31.99
N THR A 697 36.38 -24.37 -32.95
CA THR A 697 37.30 -23.81 -33.96
C THR A 697 38.25 -22.79 -33.34
N ALA A 698 37.76 -21.89 -32.49
CA ALA A 698 38.57 -20.93 -31.72
C ALA A 698 39.60 -21.65 -30.81
N SER A 699 39.18 -22.77 -30.20
CA SER A 699 40.04 -23.62 -29.36
C SER A 699 41.27 -24.14 -30.10
N GLY A 700 41.19 -24.35 -31.42
CA GLY A 700 42.31 -24.78 -32.26
C GLY A 700 43.26 -23.65 -32.69
N LYS A 701 42.91 -22.38 -32.42
CA LYS A 701 43.72 -21.20 -32.76
C LYS A 701 44.64 -20.73 -31.63
N VAL A 702 44.55 -21.35 -30.45
CA VAL A 702 45.31 -20.98 -29.24
C VAL A 702 46.06 -22.17 -28.65
N PRO A 703 47.22 -21.96 -28.00
CA PRO A 703 47.97 -23.04 -27.37
C PRO A 703 47.23 -23.61 -26.15
N HIS A 704 47.48 -24.88 -25.86
CA HIS A 704 46.99 -25.58 -24.67
C HIS A 704 48.18 -26.08 -23.83
N PRO A 705 48.24 -25.78 -22.52
CA PRO A 705 47.31 -24.96 -21.76
C PRO A 705 47.51 -23.45 -22.00
N SER A 706 46.44 -22.66 -21.93
CA SER A 706 46.52 -21.18 -21.88
C SER A 706 45.28 -20.53 -21.28
N ALA A 707 45.41 -19.27 -20.84
CA ALA A 707 44.28 -18.47 -20.35
C ALA A 707 43.16 -18.31 -21.41
N ALA A 708 43.53 -18.22 -22.70
CA ALA A 708 42.59 -18.18 -23.82
C ALA A 708 41.86 -19.51 -24.00
N ALA A 709 42.56 -20.64 -23.92
CA ALA A 709 41.96 -21.97 -23.94
C ALA A 709 40.99 -22.17 -22.76
N GLY A 710 41.41 -21.79 -21.55
CA GLY A 710 40.56 -21.88 -20.35
C GLY A 710 39.30 -21.01 -20.41
N LEU A 711 39.36 -19.82 -21.02
CA LEU A 711 38.17 -19.02 -21.28
C LEU A 711 37.20 -19.71 -22.25
N ILE A 712 37.73 -20.25 -23.35
CA ILE A 712 36.94 -20.97 -24.37
C ILE A 712 36.23 -22.18 -23.73
N ASP A 713 36.96 -23.00 -22.98
CA ASP A 713 36.41 -24.18 -22.31
C ASP A 713 35.40 -23.81 -21.22
N GLY A 714 35.58 -22.68 -20.53
CA GLY A 714 34.61 -22.17 -19.57
C GLY A 714 33.27 -21.81 -20.22
N LEU A 715 33.30 -21.17 -21.40
CA LEU A 715 32.10 -20.86 -22.16
C LEU A 715 31.47 -22.11 -22.79
N LYS A 716 32.26 -23.07 -23.30
CA LYS A 716 31.75 -24.39 -23.71
C LYS A 716 31.03 -25.09 -22.55
N GLY A 717 31.62 -25.06 -21.34
CA GLY A 717 31.06 -25.65 -20.14
C GLY A 717 29.69 -25.08 -19.77
N ALA A 718 29.54 -23.75 -19.83
CA ALA A 718 28.24 -23.09 -19.63
C ALA A 718 27.20 -23.52 -20.69
N ILE A 719 27.54 -23.49 -21.98
CA ILE A 719 26.60 -23.89 -23.05
C ILE A 719 26.20 -25.36 -22.94
N LEU A 720 27.14 -26.24 -22.59
CA LEU A 720 26.86 -27.67 -22.37
C LEU A 720 25.98 -27.90 -21.14
N SER A 721 26.05 -27.03 -20.13
CA SER A 721 25.11 -27.01 -19.00
C SER A 721 23.70 -26.68 -19.46
N ASP A 722 23.51 -25.59 -20.20
CA ASP A 722 22.21 -25.16 -20.75
C ASP A 722 21.60 -26.21 -21.68
N LEU A 723 22.42 -26.85 -22.52
CA LEU A 723 22.04 -27.96 -23.39
C LEU A 723 21.78 -29.28 -22.64
N ARG A 724 21.86 -29.30 -21.30
CA ARG A 724 21.70 -30.49 -20.44
C ARG A 724 22.60 -31.64 -20.89
N ARG A 725 23.91 -31.38 -21.02
CA ARG A 725 24.97 -32.36 -21.30
C ARG A 725 25.94 -32.44 -20.11
N PRO A 726 25.49 -32.94 -18.95
CA PRO A 726 26.15 -32.69 -17.67
C PRO A 726 27.59 -33.24 -17.60
N GLN A 727 27.88 -34.42 -18.15
CA GLN A 727 29.24 -34.97 -18.14
C GLN A 727 30.21 -34.15 -19.03
N ALA A 728 29.74 -33.65 -20.17
CA ALA A 728 30.55 -32.84 -21.08
C ALA A 728 30.75 -31.42 -20.54
N ALA A 729 29.71 -30.84 -19.92
CA ALA A 729 29.80 -29.57 -19.20
C ALA A 729 30.85 -29.66 -18.09
N PHE A 730 30.77 -30.70 -17.25
CA PHE A 730 31.69 -30.90 -16.14
C PHE A 730 33.16 -31.02 -16.59
N ALA A 731 33.45 -31.83 -17.61
CA ALA A 731 34.80 -31.96 -18.16
C ALA A 731 35.34 -30.64 -18.73
N ALA A 732 34.50 -29.86 -19.44
CA ALA A 732 34.89 -28.55 -19.95
C ALA A 732 35.15 -27.53 -18.82
N LEU A 733 34.33 -27.54 -17.75
CA LEU A 733 34.51 -26.68 -16.58
C LEU A 733 35.77 -27.03 -15.79
N GLN A 734 36.10 -28.31 -15.64
CA GLN A 734 37.38 -28.76 -15.05
C GLN A 734 38.59 -28.32 -15.91
N SER A 735 38.49 -28.42 -17.24
CA SER A 735 39.52 -27.91 -18.17
C SER A 735 39.70 -26.40 -18.03
N ALA A 736 38.61 -25.66 -17.87
CA ALA A 736 38.61 -24.20 -17.73
C ALA A 736 39.28 -23.72 -16.44
N THR A 737 38.87 -24.26 -15.29
CA THR A 737 39.37 -23.85 -13.95
C THR A 737 40.79 -24.34 -13.67
N ALA A 738 41.31 -25.29 -14.46
CA ALA A 738 42.73 -25.65 -14.46
C ALA A 738 43.63 -24.67 -15.23
N GLN A 739 43.07 -23.88 -16.16
CA GLN A 739 43.84 -23.08 -17.12
C GLN A 739 43.63 -21.56 -17.03
N TYR A 740 42.50 -21.12 -16.50
CA TYR A 740 42.14 -19.70 -16.43
C TYR A 740 41.47 -19.33 -15.12
N ASP A 741 42.03 -18.31 -14.44
CA ASP A 741 41.51 -17.82 -13.17
C ASP A 741 40.47 -16.71 -13.36
N GLY A 742 40.52 -15.96 -14.47
CA GLY A 742 39.79 -14.70 -14.66
C GLY A 742 38.28 -14.78 -14.95
N ASN A 743 37.59 -15.87 -14.59
CA ASN A 743 36.16 -16.05 -14.84
C ASN A 743 35.42 -16.61 -13.60
N PRO A 744 35.05 -15.76 -12.62
CA PRO A 744 34.43 -16.23 -11.36
C PRO A 744 33.12 -17.03 -11.53
N PRO A 745 32.19 -16.67 -12.44
CA PRO A 745 30.99 -17.48 -12.71
C PRO A 745 31.27 -18.95 -13.08
N VAL A 746 32.35 -19.22 -13.82
CA VAL A 746 32.74 -20.59 -14.19
C VAL A 746 33.16 -21.42 -12.97
N TYR A 747 33.81 -20.80 -11.97
CA TYR A 747 34.14 -21.49 -10.72
C TYR A 747 32.89 -21.87 -9.91
N ARG A 748 31.86 -21.00 -9.86
CA ARG A 748 30.58 -21.34 -9.21
C ARG A 748 29.88 -22.51 -9.91
N LEU A 749 29.81 -22.46 -11.25
CA LEU A 749 29.17 -23.52 -12.03
C LEU A 749 29.91 -24.86 -11.89
N TRP A 750 31.25 -24.83 -11.89
CA TRP A 750 32.08 -26.01 -11.62
C TRP A 750 31.82 -26.62 -10.24
N LEU A 751 31.77 -25.80 -9.18
CA LEU A 751 31.48 -26.27 -7.82
C LEU A 751 30.09 -26.93 -7.71
N GLY A 752 29.09 -26.44 -8.45
CA GLY A 752 27.80 -27.12 -8.59
C GLY A 752 27.92 -28.50 -9.24
N TYR A 753 28.65 -28.61 -10.35
CA TYR A 753 28.86 -29.89 -11.04
C TYR A 753 29.73 -30.90 -10.24
N GLU A 754 30.68 -30.45 -9.41
CA GLU A 754 31.37 -31.32 -8.45
C GLU A 754 30.40 -31.87 -7.40
N LEU A 755 29.39 -31.10 -6.99
CA LEU A 755 28.34 -31.57 -6.07
C LEU A 755 27.34 -32.52 -6.73
N ASP A 756 27.07 -32.40 -8.02
CA ASP A 756 26.20 -33.35 -8.73
C ASP A 756 26.97 -34.64 -9.10
N LEU A 757 28.06 -34.51 -9.86
CA LEU A 757 28.76 -35.62 -10.52
C LEU A 757 30.06 -36.06 -9.82
N GLY A 758 30.66 -35.20 -9.01
CA GLY A 758 31.90 -35.47 -8.28
C GLY A 758 31.69 -36.23 -6.96
N THR A 759 32.78 -36.38 -6.20
CA THR A 759 32.78 -36.95 -4.85
C THR A 759 32.93 -35.85 -3.81
N ALA A 760 32.63 -36.13 -2.54
CA ALA A 760 32.91 -35.18 -1.45
C ALA A 760 34.40 -34.78 -1.41
N GLU A 761 35.31 -35.70 -1.74
CA GLU A 761 36.75 -35.47 -1.81
C GLU A 761 37.16 -34.59 -3.00
N SER A 762 36.51 -34.70 -4.17
CA SER A 762 36.78 -33.84 -5.32
C SER A 762 36.19 -32.43 -5.13
N PHE A 763 35.01 -32.34 -4.53
CA PHE A 763 34.41 -31.05 -4.16
C PHE A 763 35.27 -30.26 -3.17
N VAL A 764 35.85 -30.89 -2.13
CA VAL A 764 36.77 -30.20 -1.21
C VAL A 764 38.01 -29.68 -1.95
N LYS A 765 38.61 -30.48 -2.85
CA LYS A 765 39.73 -30.01 -3.70
C LYS A 765 39.34 -28.85 -4.62
N ALA A 766 38.11 -28.87 -5.15
CA ALA A 766 37.58 -27.79 -5.96
C ALA A 766 37.36 -26.50 -5.16
N LEU A 767 36.89 -26.61 -3.90
CA LEU A 767 36.85 -25.48 -2.96
C LEU A 767 38.26 -24.96 -2.68
N GLU A 768 39.23 -25.82 -2.35
CA GLU A 768 40.63 -25.40 -2.10
C GLU A 768 41.24 -24.65 -3.30
N ARG A 769 41.05 -25.17 -4.51
CA ARG A 769 41.44 -24.50 -5.77
C ARG A 769 40.76 -23.14 -5.91
N THR A 770 39.45 -23.09 -5.68
CA THR A 770 38.67 -21.84 -5.78
C THR A 770 39.10 -20.81 -4.73
N ILE A 771 39.42 -21.21 -3.49
CA ILE A 771 39.97 -20.31 -2.47
C ILE A 771 41.31 -19.70 -2.92
N ALA A 772 42.17 -20.51 -3.56
CA ALA A 772 43.51 -20.07 -3.94
C ALA A 772 43.53 -18.96 -5.01
N VAL A 773 42.53 -18.91 -5.90
CA VAL A 773 42.49 -17.93 -7.03
C VAL A 773 41.25 -17.04 -7.09
N GLN A 774 40.15 -17.47 -6.47
CA GLN A 774 38.86 -16.77 -6.44
C GLN A 774 38.22 -16.80 -5.03
N PRO A 775 38.94 -16.35 -3.96
CA PRO A 775 38.47 -16.47 -2.58
C PRO A 775 37.16 -15.75 -2.29
N LYS A 776 36.84 -14.68 -3.03
CA LYS A 776 35.58 -13.92 -2.88
C LYS A 776 34.33 -14.74 -3.20
N GLU A 777 34.45 -15.73 -4.09
CA GLU A 777 33.32 -16.55 -4.51
C GLU A 777 32.84 -17.45 -3.36
N ILE A 778 33.79 -17.95 -2.56
CA ILE A 778 33.53 -18.84 -1.43
C ILE A 778 32.75 -18.13 -0.33
N GLY A 779 33.05 -16.87 -0.02
CA GLY A 779 32.28 -16.04 0.91
C GLY A 779 30.80 -15.84 0.55
N THR A 780 30.40 -16.20 -0.68
CA THR A 780 29.04 -16.01 -1.23
C THR A 780 28.35 -17.31 -1.68
N LEU A 781 28.91 -18.49 -1.39
CA LEU A 781 28.28 -19.77 -1.74
C LEU A 781 26.96 -20.00 -0.98
N ASP A 782 25.93 -20.45 -1.71
CA ASP A 782 24.62 -20.79 -1.15
C ASP A 782 24.72 -21.91 -0.10
N LYS A 783 24.02 -21.76 1.03
CA LYS A 783 23.92 -22.75 2.11
C LYS A 783 23.50 -24.14 1.61
N ARG A 784 22.65 -24.22 0.58
CA ARG A 784 22.15 -25.46 -0.02
C ARG A 784 23.27 -26.31 -0.62
N LEU A 785 24.28 -25.67 -1.24
CA LEU A 785 25.45 -26.36 -1.78
C LEU A 785 26.27 -27.01 -0.65
N ILE A 786 26.40 -26.34 0.49
CA ILE A 786 27.09 -26.87 1.67
C ILE A 786 26.29 -28.01 2.31
N GLN A 787 24.95 -27.91 2.34
CA GLN A 787 24.07 -28.99 2.80
C GLN A 787 24.19 -30.24 1.91
N LEU A 788 24.22 -30.08 0.58
CA LEU A 788 24.47 -31.18 -0.36
C LEU A 788 25.87 -31.80 -0.19
N ALA A 789 26.89 -30.98 0.07
CA ALA A 789 28.25 -31.46 0.37
C ALA A 789 28.26 -32.36 1.63
N LEU A 790 27.58 -31.93 2.70
CA LEU A 790 27.44 -32.71 3.93
C LEU A 790 26.65 -34.01 3.71
N GLN A 791 25.60 -33.99 2.90
CA GLN A 791 24.86 -35.20 2.53
C GLN A 791 25.75 -36.20 1.75
N LYS A 792 26.58 -35.72 0.81
CA LYS A 792 27.55 -36.58 0.10
C LYS A 792 28.61 -37.20 1.03
N ILE A 793 28.94 -36.56 2.15
CA ILE A 793 29.83 -37.15 3.16
C ILE A 793 29.18 -38.35 3.86
N VAL A 794 27.88 -38.31 4.17
CA VAL A 794 27.17 -39.43 4.82
C VAL A 794 27.21 -40.72 3.97
N ALA A 795 27.23 -40.57 2.64
CA ALA A 795 27.35 -41.69 1.70
C ALA A 795 28.75 -42.32 1.63
N LEU A 796 29.78 -41.73 2.27
CA LEU A 796 31.09 -42.35 2.39
C LEU A 796 31.06 -43.51 3.40
N ALA A 797 32.04 -44.42 3.28
CA ALA A 797 32.30 -45.45 4.27
C ALA A 797 32.61 -44.80 5.65
N PRO A 798 32.12 -45.35 6.77
CA PRO A 798 32.15 -44.68 8.08
C PRO A 798 33.52 -44.14 8.50
N GLU A 799 34.58 -44.91 8.24
CA GLU A 799 35.96 -44.57 8.60
C GLU A 799 36.53 -43.35 7.84
N LYS A 800 35.84 -42.86 6.81
CA LYS A 800 36.24 -41.68 6.02
C LYS A 800 35.43 -40.42 6.32
N ARG A 801 34.24 -40.56 6.92
CA ARG A 801 33.26 -39.47 7.07
C ARG A 801 33.77 -38.32 7.92
N GLU A 802 34.32 -38.64 9.08
CA GLU A 802 34.88 -37.69 10.04
C GLU A 802 35.98 -36.84 9.39
N ALA A 803 36.96 -37.48 8.75
CA ALA A 803 38.06 -36.79 8.07
C ALA A 803 37.59 -35.91 6.89
N ALA A 804 36.56 -36.34 6.14
CA ALA A 804 35.97 -35.54 5.07
C ALA A 804 35.20 -34.31 5.60
N ARG A 805 34.44 -34.49 6.70
CA ARG A 805 33.71 -33.41 7.38
C ARG A 805 34.64 -32.36 7.97
N GLU A 806 35.70 -32.79 8.65
CA GLU A 806 36.76 -31.90 9.15
C GLU A 806 37.36 -31.06 8.01
N SER A 807 37.75 -31.72 6.91
CA SER A 807 38.38 -31.07 5.76
C SER A 807 37.44 -30.03 5.11
N LEU A 808 36.16 -30.35 4.96
CA LEU A 808 35.14 -29.42 4.46
C LEU A 808 34.99 -28.20 5.39
N CYS A 809 34.82 -28.41 6.70
CA CYS A 809 34.61 -27.32 7.66
C CYS A 809 35.83 -26.38 7.77
N MET A 810 37.06 -26.92 7.76
CA MET A 810 38.30 -26.13 7.73
C MET A 810 38.48 -25.37 6.41
N THR A 811 38.10 -25.98 5.28
CA THR A 811 38.20 -25.33 3.96
C THR A 811 37.23 -24.15 3.86
N LEU A 812 36.01 -24.29 4.39
CA LEU A 812 35.03 -23.21 4.42
C LEU A 812 35.43 -22.07 5.37
N ASP A 813 36.05 -22.36 6.52
CA ASP A 813 36.64 -21.34 7.41
C ASP A 813 37.71 -20.52 6.67
N LYS A 814 38.68 -21.21 6.07
CA LYS A 814 39.78 -20.61 5.29
C LYS A 814 39.28 -19.77 4.10
N GLY A 815 38.17 -20.19 3.48
CA GLY A 815 37.52 -19.48 2.38
C GLY A 815 36.64 -18.30 2.81
N GLY A 816 36.47 -18.05 4.11
CA GLY A 816 35.62 -16.98 4.61
C GLY A 816 34.13 -17.17 4.30
N TRP A 817 33.67 -18.43 4.13
CA TRP A 817 32.25 -18.73 4.00
C TRP A 817 31.50 -18.32 5.29
N GLN A 818 30.22 -17.96 5.16
CA GLN A 818 29.44 -17.33 6.23
C GLN A 818 29.11 -18.28 7.39
N GLN A 819 30.09 -18.49 8.27
CA GLN A 819 29.96 -19.06 9.62
C GLN A 819 29.28 -18.06 10.58
N ASP A 820 28.20 -17.43 10.13
CA ASP A 820 27.59 -16.32 10.83
C ASP A 820 26.90 -16.81 12.12
N PRO A 821 27.29 -16.35 13.33
CA PRO A 821 26.76 -16.82 14.62
C PRO A 821 25.32 -16.29 14.92
N ARG A 822 24.54 -16.10 13.85
CA ARG A 822 23.19 -15.53 13.79
C ARG A 822 22.17 -16.49 13.15
N THR A 823 22.62 -17.62 12.60
CA THR A 823 21.74 -18.68 12.07
C THR A 823 22.17 -20.04 12.62
N ASP A 824 21.21 -20.94 12.86
CA ASP A 824 21.46 -22.28 13.39
C ASP A 824 22.50 -23.09 12.56
N PHE A 825 22.37 -23.05 11.23
CA PHE A 825 23.32 -23.70 10.32
C PHE A 825 24.70 -23.03 10.31
N GLY A 826 24.77 -21.69 10.35
CA GLY A 826 26.04 -20.95 10.44
C GLY A 826 26.78 -21.23 11.76
N ASN A 827 26.05 -21.26 12.87
CA ASN A 827 26.51 -21.68 14.19
C ASN A 827 27.05 -23.11 14.19
N SER A 828 26.33 -24.06 13.58
CA SER A 828 26.76 -25.45 13.42
C SER A 828 28.06 -25.59 12.64
N MET A 829 28.22 -24.81 11.56
CA MET A 829 29.44 -24.82 10.74
C MET A 829 30.62 -24.13 11.43
N LEU A 830 30.38 -23.08 12.22
CA LEU A 830 31.39 -22.46 13.09
C LEU A 830 31.92 -23.45 14.13
N GLY A 831 31.00 -24.14 14.83
CA GLY A 831 31.36 -25.20 15.78
C GLY A 831 32.16 -26.34 15.12
N CYS A 832 31.74 -26.78 13.94
CA CYS A 832 32.44 -27.80 13.16
C CYS A 832 33.89 -27.38 12.81
N ALA A 833 34.09 -26.12 12.39
CA ALA A 833 35.43 -25.62 12.07
C ALA A 833 36.34 -25.59 13.30
N ILE A 834 35.88 -25.06 14.44
CA ILE A 834 36.67 -25.00 15.68
C ILE A 834 37.06 -26.43 16.14
N ALA A 835 36.11 -27.36 16.13
CA ALA A 835 36.35 -28.75 16.49
C ALA A 835 37.37 -29.42 15.54
N ALA A 836 37.22 -29.25 14.22
CA ALA A 836 38.13 -29.79 13.22
C ALA A 836 39.57 -29.24 13.37
N HIS A 837 39.72 -27.91 13.51
CA HIS A 837 41.01 -27.30 13.79
C HIS A 837 41.63 -27.83 15.09
N SER A 838 40.84 -28.01 16.14
CA SER A 838 41.30 -28.59 17.40
C SER A 838 41.80 -30.03 17.27
N VAL A 839 41.07 -30.91 16.56
CA VAL A 839 41.47 -32.32 16.36
C VAL A 839 42.74 -32.41 15.51
N ARG A 840 42.89 -31.53 14.52
CA ARG A 840 44.09 -31.44 13.66
C ARG A 840 45.30 -30.75 14.30
N GLY A 841 45.19 -30.27 15.54
CA GLY A 841 46.29 -29.58 16.24
C GLY A 841 46.49 -28.11 15.85
N ASN A 842 45.60 -27.56 15.04
CA ASN A 842 45.60 -26.16 14.59
C ASN A 842 45.01 -25.25 15.70
N ILE A 843 45.68 -25.20 16.84
CA ILE A 843 45.16 -24.58 18.07
C ILE A 843 45.02 -23.05 17.96
N VAL A 844 45.81 -22.39 17.10
CA VAL A 844 45.73 -20.94 16.87
C VAL A 844 44.43 -20.59 16.14
N GLU A 845 44.13 -21.33 15.07
CA GLU A 845 42.91 -21.22 14.28
C GLU A 845 41.67 -21.59 15.12
N ALA A 846 41.75 -22.66 15.91
CA ALA A 846 40.67 -23.04 16.83
C ALA A 846 40.38 -21.93 17.87
N ARG A 847 41.41 -21.30 18.45
CA ARG A 847 41.25 -20.14 19.35
C ARG A 847 40.69 -18.90 18.64
N SER A 848 41.08 -18.67 17.39
CA SER A 848 40.50 -17.61 16.55
C SER A 848 39.00 -17.82 16.35
N GLY A 849 38.58 -19.07 16.09
CA GLY A 849 37.16 -19.43 16.00
C GLY A 849 36.41 -19.27 17.32
N LEU A 850 37.01 -19.60 18.48
CA LEU A 850 36.40 -19.32 19.80
C LEU A 850 36.15 -17.82 20.03
N ALA A 851 36.95 -16.93 19.43
CA ALA A 851 36.73 -15.48 19.51
C ALA A 851 35.54 -14.97 18.65
N LYS A 852 34.99 -15.80 17.75
CA LYS A 852 33.78 -15.51 16.95
C LYS A 852 32.46 -15.71 17.75
N ASP A 853 32.54 -15.97 19.05
CA ASP A 853 31.43 -16.24 19.98
C ASP A 853 30.49 -17.39 19.51
N PRO A 854 31.02 -18.62 19.36
CA PRO A 854 30.28 -19.79 18.86
C PRO A 854 29.06 -20.15 19.72
N PRO A 855 28.12 -20.97 19.19
CA PRO A 855 26.96 -21.41 19.95
C PRO A 855 27.37 -22.18 21.20
N THR A 856 26.57 -22.07 22.25
CA THR A 856 26.88 -22.65 23.56
C THR A 856 26.92 -24.17 23.53
N GLU A 857 26.14 -24.80 22.65
CA GLU A 857 26.16 -26.23 22.38
C GLU A 857 27.56 -26.70 21.91
N ALA A 858 28.15 -26.05 20.91
CA ALA A 858 29.49 -26.41 20.42
C ALA A 858 30.58 -26.22 21.50
N LEU A 859 30.46 -25.20 22.36
CA LEU A 859 31.34 -25.03 23.50
C LEU A 859 31.23 -26.19 24.50
N LEU A 860 30.01 -26.67 24.77
CA LEU A 860 29.75 -27.81 25.66
C LEU A 860 30.26 -29.13 25.07
N THR A 861 30.01 -29.39 23.78
CA THR A 861 30.57 -30.50 22.99
C THR A 861 32.10 -30.60 23.12
N MET A 862 32.79 -29.47 22.97
CA MET A 862 34.24 -29.42 23.12
C MET A 862 34.68 -29.47 24.60
N ALA A 863 33.87 -28.97 25.54
CA ALA A 863 34.16 -29.04 26.96
C ALA A 863 34.14 -30.49 27.50
N ILE A 864 33.32 -31.37 26.94
CA ILE A 864 33.17 -32.77 27.40
C ILE A 864 34.16 -33.75 26.73
N ASP A 865 34.49 -33.59 25.44
CA ASP A 865 35.36 -34.52 24.70
C ASP A 865 36.86 -34.20 24.88
N ARG A 866 37.63 -35.22 25.29
CA ARG A 866 39.07 -35.12 25.59
C ARG A 866 39.92 -34.83 24.35
N ARG A 867 39.43 -35.06 23.13
CA ARG A 867 40.09 -34.61 21.90
C ARG A 867 40.30 -33.09 21.86
N HIS A 868 39.46 -32.34 22.56
CA HIS A 868 39.53 -30.88 22.65
C HIS A 868 40.20 -30.38 23.94
N GLN A 869 40.92 -31.24 24.69
CA GLN A 869 41.54 -30.86 25.97
C GLN A 869 42.47 -29.65 25.91
N ALA A 870 43.08 -29.37 24.75
CA ALA A 870 43.90 -28.19 24.52
C ALA A 870 43.12 -26.86 24.56
N LEU A 871 41.81 -26.91 24.33
CA LEU A 871 40.89 -25.76 24.41
C LEU A 871 40.17 -25.64 25.76
N TRP A 872 40.20 -26.66 26.62
CA TRP A 872 39.46 -26.64 27.90
C TRP A 872 39.75 -25.41 28.76
N PRO A 873 40.99 -24.89 28.91
CA PRO A 873 41.22 -23.66 29.69
C PRO A 873 40.55 -22.41 29.09
N ASP A 874 40.42 -22.34 27.76
CA ASP A 874 39.73 -21.25 27.07
C ASP A 874 38.21 -21.39 27.18
N ILE A 875 37.70 -22.62 27.02
CA ILE A 875 36.27 -22.93 27.13
C ILE A 875 35.77 -22.76 28.57
N ASP A 876 36.51 -23.22 29.58
CA ASP A 876 36.17 -23.06 31.01
C ASP A 876 36.17 -21.58 31.43
N ARG A 877 37.02 -20.75 30.80
CA ARG A 877 37.03 -19.29 30.99
C ARG A 877 35.79 -18.63 30.36
N ILE A 878 35.38 -19.05 29.16
CA ILE A 878 34.16 -18.56 28.49
C ILE A 878 32.91 -19.00 29.27
N GLY A 879 32.87 -20.26 29.68
CA GLY A 879 31.76 -20.92 30.38
C GLY A 879 31.77 -20.85 31.90
N GLY A 880 32.62 -20.00 32.51
CA GLY A 880 32.91 -19.99 33.95
C GLY A 880 31.73 -19.71 34.89
N ASP A 881 30.54 -19.42 34.35
CA ASP A 881 29.26 -19.32 35.06
C ASP A 881 28.30 -20.47 34.74
N ARG A 882 28.84 -21.65 34.37
CA ARG A 882 28.11 -22.79 33.79
C ARG A 882 27.46 -22.43 32.44
N PHE A 883 28.16 -21.63 31.65
CA PHE A 883 27.76 -21.13 30.32
C PHE A 883 26.52 -20.23 30.28
N ARG A 884 26.00 -19.74 31.42
CA ARG A 884 24.79 -18.89 31.45
C ARG A 884 24.96 -17.63 30.59
N ARG A 885 26.06 -16.88 30.73
CA ARG A 885 26.35 -15.71 29.88
C ARG A 885 26.50 -16.06 28.40
N SER A 886 26.89 -17.28 28.06
CA SER A 886 26.98 -17.73 26.66
C SER A 886 25.58 -17.81 26.07
N LEU A 887 24.66 -18.50 26.74
CA LEU A 887 23.26 -18.61 26.32
C LEU A 887 22.55 -17.27 26.24
N GLU A 888 22.74 -16.36 27.21
CA GLU A 888 22.07 -15.05 27.17
C GLU A 888 22.58 -14.18 26.01
N ARG A 889 23.86 -14.27 25.62
CA ARG A 889 24.37 -13.62 24.40
C ARG A 889 23.79 -14.24 23.14
N GLU A 890 23.69 -15.56 23.10
CA GLU A 890 23.15 -16.33 21.98
C GLU A 890 21.67 -16.02 21.75
N ALA A 891 20.85 -16.04 22.82
CA ALA A 891 19.45 -15.64 22.79
C ALA A 891 19.27 -14.16 22.40
N ALA A 892 20.15 -13.26 22.86
CA ALA A 892 20.12 -11.86 22.44
C ALA A 892 20.42 -11.68 20.94
N ARG A 893 21.35 -12.47 20.38
CA ARG A 893 21.59 -12.50 18.92
C ARG A 893 20.36 -13.02 18.17
N ALA A 894 19.79 -14.15 18.58
CA ALA A 894 18.61 -14.72 17.95
C ALA A 894 17.40 -13.77 18.01
N ALA A 895 17.21 -13.05 19.12
CA ALA A 895 16.21 -12.01 19.27
C ALA A 895 16.42 -10.81 18.33
N ALA A 896 17.67 -10.35 18.16
CA ALA A 896 17.99 -9.26 17.23
C ALA A 896 17.78 -9.66 15.76
N VAL A 897 18.13 -10.90 15.39
CA VAL A 897 17.92 -11.44 14.04
C VAL A 897 16.43 -11.55 13.75
N SER A 898 15.65 -12.22 14.60
CA SER A 898 14.20 -12.40 14.34
C SER A 898 13.41 -11.09 14.43
N ALA A 899 13.92 -10.05 15.10
CA ALA A 899 13.35 -8.71 15.07
C ALA A 899 13.62 -7.99 13.73
N ALA A 900 14.78 -8.22 13.10
CA ALA A 900 15.09 -7.71 11.77
C ALA A 900 14.38 -8.48 10.64
N THR A 901 14.09 -9.77 10.86
CA THR A 901 13.39 -10.64 9.90
C THR A 901 12.13 -11.29 10.52
N PRO A 902 11.08 -10.52 10.86
CA PRO A 902 9.93 -11.01 11.64
C PRO A 902 9.04 -12.06 10.94
N LYS A 903 9.27 -12.33 9.65
CA LYS A 903 8.61 -13.38 8.87
C LYS A 903 9.54 -14.55 8.49
N ASP A 904 10.78 -14.56 8.99
CA ASP A 904 11.71 -15.68 8.79
C ASP A 904 11.44 -16.75 9.84
N TYR A 905 10.81 -17.85 9.39
CA TYR A 905 10.42 -18.97 10.24
C TYR A 905 11.65 -19.71 10.83
N ALA A 906 12.78 -19.78 10.12
CA ALA A 906 13.99 -20.40 10.63
C ALA A 906 14.66 -19.54 11.72
N ALA A 907 14.74 -18.22 11.50
CA ALA A 907 15.24 -17.28 12.51
C ALA A 907 14.38 -17.26 13.77
N MET A 908 13.04 -17.32 13.61
CA MET A 908 12.13 -17.39 14.75
C MET A 908 12.24 -18.74 15.49
N THR A 909 12.36 -19.86 14.77
CA THR A 909 12.61 -21.18 15.37
C THR A 909 13.87 -21.17 16.23
N TYR A 910 14.98 -20.64 15.73
CA TYR A 910 16.23 -20.54 16.49
C TYR A 910 16.13 -19.62 17.73
N ARG A 911 15.34 -18.53 17.66
CA ARG A 911 15.00 -17.72 18.84
C ARG A 911 14.22 -18.51 19.89
N MET A 912 13.27 -19.35 19.48
CA MET A 912 12.52 -20.19 20.41
C MET A 912 13.41 -21.25 21.06
N GLN A 913 14.31 -21.87 20.30
CA GLN A 913 15.29 -22.84 20.79
C GLN A 913 16.23 -22.25 21.86
N THR A 914 16.79 -21.06 21.60
CA THR A 914 17.67 -20.38 22.57
C THR A 914 16.93 -19.96 23.85
N LEU A 915 15.66 -19.57 23.76
CA LEU A 915 14.79 -19.33 24.91
C LEU A 915 14.43 -20.64 25.65
N ARG A 916 14.19 -21.75 24.93
CA ARG A 916 13.97 -23.10 25.48
C ARG A 916 15.19 -23.57 26.29
N ALA A 917 16.40 -23.37 25.77
CA ALA A 917 17.67 -23.66 26.45
C ALA A 917 17.86 -22.85 27.75
N LEU A 918 17.41 -21.59 27.78
CA LEU A 918 17.41 -20.75 28.98
C LEU A 918 16.30 -21.09 30.01
N GLY A 919 15.32 -21.93 29.63
CA GLY A 919 14.13 -22.25 30.42
C GLY A 919 13.02 -21.20 30.35
N ARG A 920 13.10 -20.28 29.38
CA ARG A 920 12.16 -19.18 29.14
C ARG A 920 11.03 -19.61 28.21
N PHE A 921 10.41 -20.77 28.49
CA PHE A 921 9.47 -21.45 27.58
C PHE A 921 8.26 -20.59 27.20
N GLN A 922 7.72 -19.80 28.12
CA GLN A 922 6.58 -18.92 27.83
C GLN A 922 6.99 -17.80 26.85
N GLU A 923 8.17 -17.21 27.01
CA GLU A 923 8.70 -16.20 26.08
C GLU A 923 9.02 -16.79 24.70
N ALA A 924 9.41 -18.07 24.64
CA ALA A 924 9.55 -18.80 23.38
C ALA A 924 8.20 -18.93 22.67
N LEU A 925 7.14 -19.33 23.38
CA LEU A 925 5.78 -19.37 22.83
C LEU A 925 5.33 -17.98 22.36
N ASP A 926 5.50 -16.95 23.18
CA ASP A 926 5.05 -15.59 22.84
C ASP A 926 5.79 -15.03 21.62
N ALA A 927 7.06 -15.40 21.41
CA ALA A 927 7.81 -15.06 20.19
C ALA A 927 7.28 -15.79 18.93
N GLY A 928 7.03 -17.10 19.01
CA GLY A 928 6.61 -17.92 17.87
C GLY A 928 5.12 -17.84 17.51
N LYS A 929 4.26 -17.43 18.45
CA LYS A 929 2.80 -17.58 18.38
C LYS A 929 2.16 -17.07 17.09
N ALA A 930 2.58 -15.90 16.59
CA ALA A 930 2.00 -15.31 15.38
C ALA A 930 2.24 -16.19 14.15
N LEU A 931 3.48 -16.63 13.94
CA LEU A 931 3.86 -17.48 12.80
C LEU A 931 3.30 -18.91 12.94
N ALA A 932 3.25 -19.44 14.16
CA ALA A 932 2.69 -20.77 14.45
C ALA A 932 1.16 -20.85 14.30
N SER A 933 0.46 -19.70 14.25
CA SER A 933 -1.00 -19.63 14.11
C SER A 933 -1.46 -19.29 12.68
N ASP A 934 -0.56 -18.90 11.78
CA ASP A 934 -0.88 -18.51 10.40
C ASP A 934 -0.90 -19.73 9.47
N THR A 935 -2.00 -20.48 9.51
CA THR A 935 -2.19 -21.70 8.70
C THR A 935 -2.11 -21.45 7.19
N ALA A 936 -2.46 -20.24 6.73
CA ALA A 936 -2.37 -19.87 5.32
C ALA A 936 -0.91 -19.72 4.86
N GLN A 937 -0.03 -19.17 5.70
CA GLN A 937 1.40 -19.07 5.39
C GLN A 937 2.17 -20.37 5.65
N ILE A 938 1.76 -21.20 6.61
CA ILE A 938 2.45 -22.46 6.94
C ILE A 938 2.57 -23.39 5.72
N GLU A 939 1.50 -23.60 4.94
CA GLU A 939 1.56 -24.43 3.73
C GLU A 939 2.41 -23.79 2.61
N ILE A 940 2.38 -22.46 2.49
CA ILE A 940 3.12 -21.70 1.46
C ILE A 940 4.64 -21.72 1.73
N VAL A 941 5.03 -21.59 2.99
CA VAL A 941 6.45 -21.60 3.43
C VAL A 941 7.00 -23.03 3.52
N GLY A 942 6.15 -24.01 3.83
CA GLY A 942 6.51 -25.42 3.87
C GLY A 942 7.46 -25.76 5.02
N THR A 943 8.56 -26.44 4.71
CA THR A 943 9.43 -27.11 5.70
C THR A 943 9.88 -26.23 6.86
N ASP A 944 10.32 -24.99 6.62
CA ASP A 944 10.78 -24.08 7.69
C ASP A 944 9.63 -23.70 8.64
N ALA A 945 8.40 -23.62 8.13
CA ALA A 945 7.20 -23.37 8.94
C ALA A 945 6.74 -24.60 9.71
N PHE A 946 6.88 -25.79 9.14
CA PHE A 946 6.62 -27.05 9.85
C PHE A 946 7.54 -27.18 11.07
N TRP A 947 8.84 -26.89 10.91
CA TRP A 947 9.81 -26.88 12.03
C TRP A 947 9.52 -25.82 13.10
N LEU A 948 9.02 -24.64 12.71
CA LEU A 948 8.56 -23.64 13.68
C LEU A 948 7.37 -24.15 14.52
N VAL A 949 6.39 -24.79 13.90
CA VAL A 949 5.24 -25.36 14.63
C VAL A 949 5.68 -26.51 15.53
N ASN A 950 6.65 -27.32 15.11
CA ASN A 950 7.26 -28.35 15.96
C ASN A 950 7.94 -27.74 17.20
N GLU A 951 8.76 -26.72 17.03
CA GLU A 951 9.40 -26.02 18.14
C GLU A 951 8.37 -25.36 19.08
N TYR A 952 7.28 -24.83 18.54
CA TYR A 952 6.14 -24.33 19.33
C TYR A 952 5.47 -25.45 20.14
N ALA A 953 5.26 -26.63 19.54
CA ALA A 953 4.75 -27.81 20.23
C ALA A 953 5.71 -28.32 21.32
N SER A 954 7.03 -28.34 21.07
CA SER A 954 8.05 -28.70 22.07
C SER A 954 8.02 -27.77 23.29
N ASN A 955 7.87 -26.46 23.08
CA ASN A 955 7.75 -25.47 24.16
C ASN A 955 6.42 -25.58 24.94
N LEU A 956 5.31 -25.92 24.26
CA LEU A 956 4.05 -26.26 24.92
C LEU A 956 4.19 -27.52 25.79
N SER A 957 4.83 -28.57 25.27
CA SER A 957 5.08 -29.83 25.98
C SER A 957 5.96 -29.61 27.23
N ALA A 958 7.01 -28.80 27.14
CA ALA A 958 7.90 -28.46 28.26
C ALA A 958 7.18 -27.72 29.41
N LEU A 959 6.09 -26.99 29.12
CA LEU A 959 5.19 -26.37 30.10
C LEU A 959 4.08 -27.30 30.59
N GLY A 960 4.10 -28.59 30.22
CA GLY A 960 3.07 -29.57 30.58
C GLY A 960 1.76 -29.45 29.77
N ARG A 961 1.74 -28.63 28.70
CA ARG A 961 0.54 -28.37 27.87
C ARG A 961 0.42 -29.38 26.73
N GLY A 962 0.48 -30.67 27.07
CA GLY A 962 0.59 -31.79 26.11
C GLY A 962 -0.49 -31.80 25.03
N ASP A 963 -1.77 -31.64 25.38
CA ASP A 963 -2.85 -31.64 24.38
C ASP A 963 -2.78 -30.44 23.41
N ALA A 964 -2.26 -29.29 23.86
CA ALA A 964 -2.02 -28.15 22.97
C ALA A 964 -0.83 -28.38 22.04
N ALA A 965 0.21 -29.09 22.49
CA ALA A 965 1.35 -29.49 21.65
C ALA A 965 0.90 -30.49 20.56
N ILE A 966 0.07 -31.47 20.93
CA ILE A 966 -0.53 -32.44 20.01
C ILE A 966 -1.40 -31.71 18.98
N ALA A 967 -2.27 -30.80 19.41
CA ALA A 967 -3.14 -30.02 18.52
C ALA A 967 -2.37 -29.14 17.52
N ALA A 968 -1.23 -28.55 17.94
CA ALA A 968 -0.37 -27.78 17.05
C ALA A 968 0.23 -28.64 15.93
N LEU A 969 0.72 -29.84 16.26
CA LEU A 969 1.24 -30.79 15.27
C LEU A 969 0.12 -31.37 14.38
N ASP A 970 -1.06 -31.66 14.93
CA ASP A 970 -2.24 -32.09 14.17
C ASP A 970 -2.64 -31.07 13.09
N GLY A 971 -2.54 -29.77 13.38
CA GLY A 971 -2.82 -28.70 12.41
C GLY A 971 -1.93 -28.74 11.16
N VAL A 972 -0.67 -29.16 11.29
CA VAL A 972 0.26 -29.32 10.16
C VAL A 972 0.07 -30.69 9.49
N LEU A 973 -0.10 -31.75 10.27
CA LEU A 973 -0.29 -33.12 9.77
C LEU A 973 -1.58 -33.28 8.95
N ALA A 974 -2.57 -32.42 9.16
CA ALA A 974 -3.77 -32.31 8.32
C ALA A 974 -3.49 -32.02 6.83
N LEU A 975 -2.30 -31.52 6.47
CA LEU A 975 -1.87 -31.34 5.08
C LEU A 975 -1.61 -32.66 4.34
N GLY A 976 -1.39 -33.76 5.08
CA GLY A 976 -1.26 -35.13 4.56
C GLY A 976 0.17 -35.54 4.20
N LEU A 977 0.64 -36.66 4.77
CA LEU A 977 1.99 -37.22 4.53
C LEU A 977 2.21 -37.66 3.07
N ASP A 978 1.15 -38.06 2.36
CA ASP A 978 1.26 -38.43 0.94
C ASP A 978 1.52 -37.22 0.03
N ARG A 979 1.11 -36.02 0.47
CA ARG A 979 1.32 -34.75 -0.24
C ARG A 979 2.64 -34.09 0.16
N TYR A 980 3.03 -34.22 1.43
CA TYR A 980 4.24 -33.67 2.02
C TYR A 980 4.99 -34.76 2.82
N PRO A 981 5.81 -35.61 2.16
CA PRO A 981 6.53 -36.71 2.81
C PRO A 981 7.46 -36.26 3.94
N GLU A 982 7.95 -35.01 3.92
CA GLU A 982 8.73 -34.40 5.00
C GLU A 982 7.97 -34.31 6.33
N LEU A 983 6.63 -34.40 6.31
CA LEU A 983 5.80 -34.41 7.51
C LEU A 983 5.96 -35.67 8.38
N VAL A 984 6.64 -36.72 7.87
CA VAL A 984 6.85 -37.97 8.61
C VAL A 984 7.58 -37.76 9.95
N SER A 985 8.57 -36.87 10.01
CA SER A 985 9.28 -36.55 11.26
C SER A 985 8.37 -35.93 12.31
N PHE A 986 7.40 -35.13 11.88
CA PHE A 986 6.43 -34.44 12.75
C PHE A 986 5.37 -35.41 13.28
N ALA A 987 5.00 -36.41 12.47
CA ALA A 987 4.12 -37.50 12.90
C ALA A 987 4.80 -38.39 13.98
N ILE A 988 6.11 -38.64 13.84
CA ILE A 988 6.93 -39.34 14.85
C ILE A 988 6.97 -38.52 16.14
N ASN A 989 7.41 -37.25 16.08
CA ASN A 989 7.48 -36.36 17.24
C ASN A 989 6.13 -36.21 17.97
N ARG A 990 5.02 -36.14 17.21
CA ARG A 990 3.67 -36.14 17.79
C ARG A 990 3.37 -37.44 18.53
N ALA A 991 3.66 -38.60 17.94
CA ALA A 991 3.40 -39.89 18.56
C ALA A 991 4.23 -40.10 19.84
N GLU A 992 5.47 -39.62 19.86
CA GLU A 992 6.30 -39.56 21.07
C GLU A 992 5.66 -38.69 22.15
N ILE A 993 5.21 -37.47 21.83
CA ILE A 993 4.49 -36.61 22.80
C ILE A 993 3.23 -37.30 23.35
N VAL A 994 2.47 -38.03 22.51
CA VAL A 994 1.28 -38.80 22.93
C VAL A 994 1.66 -39.94 23.89
N VAL A 995 2.74 -40.69 23.61
CA VAL A 995 3.25 -41.76 24.50
C VAL A 995 3.79 -41.17 25.81
N GLN A 996 4.57 -40.09 25.74
CA GLN A 996 5.14 -39.41 26.91
C GLN A 996 4.05 -38.82 27.82
N ALA A 997 2.93 -38.37 27.24
CA ALA A 997 1.72 -37.96 27.97
C ALA A 997 0.93 -39.13 28.61
N GLY A 998 1.37 -40.38 28.43
CA GLY A 998 0.74 -41.58 28.98
C GLY A 998 -0.45 -42.12 28.18
N ARG A 999 -0.70 -41.60 26.98
CA ARG A 999 -1.82 -42.01 26.10
C ARG A 999 -1.40 -43.19 25.21
N PHE A 1000 -0.96 -44.28 25.83
CA PHE A 1000 -0.23 -45.37 25.17
C PHE A 1000 -0.97 -46.02 23.99
N ASP A 1001 -2.28 -46.26 24.08
CA ASP A 1001 -3.06 -46.83 22.96
C ASP A 1001 -3.10 -45.91 21.74
N ALA A 1002 -3.27 -44.60 21.95
CA ALA A 1002 -3.30 -43.61 20.87
C ALA A 1002 -1.92 -43.40 20.23
N GLY A 1003 -0.85 -43.45 21.04
CA GLY A 1003 0.53 -43.43 20.56
C GLY A 1003 0.86 -44.68 19.73
N LEU A 1004 0.50 -45.86 20.25
CA LEU A 1004 0.67 -47.15 19.57
C LEU A 1004 -0.07 -47.21 18.23
N ALA A 1005 -1.30 -46.70 18.16
CA ALA A 1005 -2.05 -46.59 16.91
C ALA A 1005 -1.32 -45.69 15.91
N SER A 1006 -0.88 -44.50 16.34
CA SER A 1006 -0.18 -43.51 15.50
C SER A 1006 1.09 -44.10 14.87
N VAL A 1007 1.96 -44.75 15.66
CA VAL A 1007 3.20 -45.35 15.13
C VAL A 1007 2.95 -46.63 14.33
N THR A 1008 1.87 -47.36 14.61
CA THR A 1008 1.51 -48.55 13.82
C THR A 1008 1.02 -48.15 12.43
N GLU A 1009 0.33 -47.00 12.28
CA GLU A 1009 -0.02 -46.45 10.97
C GLU A 1009 1.22 -46.02 10.17
N LEU A 1010 2.19 -45.35 10.80
CA LEU A 1010 3.47 -45.01 10.16
C LEU A 1010 4.28 -46.24 9.72
N ASP A 1011 4.39 -47.24 10.59
CA ASP A 1011 5.10 -48.51 10.35
C ASP A 1011 4.43 -49.42 9.29
N THR A 1012 3.19 -49.11 8.88
CA THR A 1012 2.44 -49.92 7.89
C THR A 1012 2.13 -49.18 6.59
N ARG A 1013 1.58 -47.96 6.64
CA ARG A 1013 1.16 -47.21 5.45
C ARG A 1013 2.27 -46.33 4.87
N HIS A 1014 3.11 -45.74 5.72
CA HIS A 1014 4.16 -44.79 5.31
C HIS A 1014 5.57 -45.38 5.49
N ALA A 1015 5.67 -46.72 5.59
CA ALA A 1015 6.91 -47.44 5.88
C ALA A 1015 8.04 -47.20 4.87
N SER A 1016 7.72 -46.83 3.62
CA SER A 1016 8.67 -46.45 2.56
C SER A 1016 9.22 -45.04 2.69
N GLY A 1017 8.50 -44.12 3.36
CA GLY A 1017 8.96 -42.76 3.65
C GLY A 1017 9.84 -42.64 4.90
N LEU A 1018 9.91 -43.70 5.71
CA LEU A 1018 10.76 -43.72 6.91
C LEU A 1018 12.24 -43.94 6.55
N SER A 1019 13.08 -42.96 6.90
CA SER A 1019 14.53 -43.17 6.99
C SER A 1019 14.85 -44.22 8.06
N ASP A 1020 16.01 -44.86 7.96
CA ASP A 1020 16.45 -45.84 8.97
C ASP A 1020 16.50 -45.24 10.39
N TYR A 1021 16.87 -43.96 10.51
CA TYR A 1021 16.85 -43.22 11.77
C TYR A 1021 15.43 -43.03 12.33
N GLY A 1022 14.47 -42.62 11.49
CA GLY A 1022 13.08 -42.42 11.88
C GLY A 1022 12.35 -43.73 12.17
N ARG A 1023 12.67 -44.79 11.43
CA ARG A 1023 12.14 -46.15 11.65
C ARG A 1023 12.48 -46.68 13.03
N MET A 1024 13.68 -46.39 13.54
CA MET A 1024 14.09 -46.74 14.89
C MET A 1024 13.28 -46.00 15.97
N TRP A 1025 12.95 -44.71 15.77
CA TRP A 1025 12.05 -43.96 16.66
C TRP A 1025 10.62 -44.50 16.64
N VAL A 1026 10.09 -44.85 15.45
CA VAL A 1026 8.78 -45.53 15.30
C VAL A 1026 8.75 -46.84 16.09
N TRP A 1027 9.75 -47.71 15.93
CA TRP A 1027 9.84 -48.98 16.65
C TRP A 1027 10.02 -48.80 18.16
N THR A 1028 10.81 -47.82 18.58
CA THR A 1028 11.04 -47.51 20.01
C THR A 1028 9.75 -47.03 20.67
N THR A 1029 9.09 -46.03 20.08
CA THR A 1029 7.80 -45.51 20.56
C THR A 1029 6.74 -46.62 20.63
N LYS A 1030 6.73 -47.52 19.63
CA LYS A 1030 5.86 -48.70 19.56
C LYS A 1030 6.13 -49.69 20.69
N SER A 1031 7.39 -50.06 20.94
CA SER A 1031 7.74 -51.00 22.02
C SER A 1031 7.49 -50.40 23.41
N CYS A 1032 7.83 -49.13 23.61
CA CYS A 1032 7.55 -48.37 24.82
C CYS A 1032 6.04 -48.34 25.16
N ALA A 1033 5.19 -48.05 24.17
CA ALA A 1033 3.73 -48.08 24.35
C ALA A 1033 3.21 -49.49 24.63
N LEU A 1034 3.67 -50.51 23.90
CA LEU A 1034 3.30 -51.91 24.13
C LEU A 1034 3.66 -52.38 25.54
N ARG A 1035 4.85 -52.04 26.06
CA ARG A 1035 5.26 -52.39 27.43
C ARG A 1035 4.46 -51.65 28.49
N ALA A 1036 4.13 -50.38 28.27
CA ALA A 1036 3.27 -49.63 29.18
C ALA A 1036 1.84 -50.22 29.25
N LEU A 1037 1.36 -50.83 28.16
CA LEU A 1037 0.09 -51.57 28.07
C LEU A 1037 0.18 -53.04 28.54
N GLY A 1038 1.35 -53.50 29.00
CA GLY A 1038 1.57 -54.90 29.44
C GLY A 1038 1.70 -55.93 28.31
N ARG A 1039 1.75 -55.50 27.04
CA ARG A 1039 1.85 -56.35 25.84
C ARG A 1039 3.30 -56.76 25.54
N VAL A 1040 3.93 -57.41 26.52
CA VAL A 1040 5.39 -57.64 26.55
C VAL A 1040 5.91 -58.41 25.33
N ALA A 1041 5.28 -59.52 24.96
CA ALA A 1041 5.74 -60.36 23.84
C ALA A 1041 5.70 -59.62 22.48
N GLU A 1042 4.75 -58.71 22.29
CA GLU A 1042 4.67 -57.88 21.08
C GLU A 1042 5.73 -56.79 21.07
N ALA A 1043 6.07 -56.22 22.24
CA ALA A 1043 7.18 -55.29 22.36
C ALA A 1043 8.52 -55.96 22.03
N GLU A 1044 8.73 -57.18 22.51
CA GLU A 1044 9.96 -57.97 22.26
C GLU A 1044 10.17 -58.28 20.77
N ALA A 1045 9.08 -58.55 20.04
CA ALA A 1045 9.13 -58.74 18.59
C ALA A 1045 9.57 -57.47 17.83
N VAL A 1046 9.18 -56.27 18.31
CA VAL A 1046 9.60 -54.98 17.74
C VAL A 1046 11.05 -54.66 18.14
N GLU A 1047 11.41 -54.89 19.41
CA GLU A 1047 12.75 -54.66 19.97
C GLU A 1047 13.83 -55.52 19.29
N ALA A 1048 13.47 -56.72 18.85
CA ALA A 1048 14.34 -57.58 18.05
C ALA A 1048 14.76 -56.95 16.70
N ASN A 1049 14.03 -55.95 16.19
CA ASN A 1049 14.46 -55.18 15.01
C ASN A 1049 15.42 -54.05 15.38
N ILE A 1050 15.14 -53.33 16.48
CA ILE A 1050 16.00 -52.29 17.05
C ILE A 1050 17.41 -52.86 17.35
N ALA A 1051 17.47 -54.06 17.93
CA ALA A 1051 18.72 -54.72 18.33
C ALA A 1051 19.62 -55.17 17.16
N LYS A 1052 19.10 -55.27 15.92
CA LYS A 1052 19.90 -55.66 14.74
C LYS A 1052 20.75 -54.50 14.21
N THR A 1053 20.26 -53.27 14.38
CA THR A 1053 20.86 -52.07 13.78
C THR A 1053 20.85 -50.88 14.76
N PRO A 1054 21.38 -51.02 15.99
CA PRO A 1054 21.37 -49.94 16.98
C PRO A 1054 22.13 -48.69 16.50
N GLN A 1055 23.09 -48.85 15.58
CA GLN A 1055 23.82 -47.77 14.92
C GLN A 1055 22.95 -46.88 14.01
N ASN A 1056 21.79 -47.36 13.56
CA ASN A 1056 20.89 -46.54 12.75
C ASN A 1056 20.25 -45.42 13.58
N ASN A 1057 20.09 -45.62 14.89
CA ASN A 1057 19.71 -44.57 15.84
C ASN A 1057 20.02 -45.02 17.29
N TRP A 1058 21.16 -44.57 17.80
CA TRP A 1058 21.65 -44.94 19.12
C TRP A 1058 20.77 -44.45 20.27
N SER A 1059 20.15 -43.28 20.14
CA SER A 1059 19.30 -42.71 21.20
C SER A 1059 17.98 -43.49 21.31
N ALA A 1060 17.32 -43.77 20.19
CA ALA A 1060 16.12 -44.62 20.16
C ALA A 1060 16.40 -46.03 20.73
N ALA A 1061 17.52 -46.66 20.34
CA ALA A 1061 17.92 -47.96 20.91
C ALA A 1061 18.17 -47.90 22.44
N THR A 1062 18.68 -46.78 22.94
CA THR A 1062 18.90 -46.54 24.37
C THR A 1062 17.57 -46.33 25.11
N GLU A 1063 16.64 -45.57 24.54
CA GLU A 1063 15.29 -45.36 25.10
C GLU A 1063 14.47 -46.66 25.11
N ALA A 1064 14.54 -47.47 24.05
CA ALA A 1064 13.91 -48.79 24.03
C ALA A 1064 14.41 -49.66 25.20
N ALA A 1065 15.72 -49.64 25.51
CA ALA A 1065 16.27 -50.31 26.68
C ALA A 1065 15.82 -49.69 28.02
N ALA A 1066 15.61 -48.37 28.09
CA ALA A 1066 15.03 -47.69 29.24
C ALA A 1066 13.54 -48.05 29.47
N CYS A 1067 12.75 -48.20 28.40
CA CYS A 1067 11.38 -48.71 28.45
C CYS A 1067 11.29 -50.16 28.95
N ARG A 1068 12.35 -50.95 28.74
CA ARG A 1068 12.54 -52.29 29.33
C ARG A 1068 13.03 -52.28 30.78
N ASN A 1069 13.44 -51.13 31.31
CA ASN A 1069 14.19 -50.99 32.55
C ASN A 1069 15.49 -51.84 32.57
N ASP A 1070 16.12 -52.02 31.41
CA ASP A 1070 17.31 -52.85 31.22
C ASP A 1070 18.59 -52.02 31.32
N GLY A 1071 19.02 -51.76 32.57
CA GLY A 1071 20.26 -51.04 32.87
C GLY A 1071 21.55 -51.79 32.46
N GLY A 1072 21.46 -53.03 31.99
CA GLY A 1072 22.56 -53.76 31.37
C GLY A 1072 22.75 -53.34 29.92
N ALA A 1073 21.69 -53.47 29.11
CA ALA A 1073 21.72 -53.06 27.70
C ALA A 1073 22.00 -51.56 27.51
N ILE A 1074 21.47 -50.69 28.39
CA ILE A 1074 21.81 -49.24 28.35
C ILE A 1074 23.32 -49.03 28.55
N ALA A 1075 23.93 -49.73 29.52
CA ALA A 1075 25.37 -49.63 29.78
C ALA A 1075 26.22 -50.10 28.59
N ASP A 1076 25.84 -51.19 27.95
CA ASP A 1076 26.55 -51.73 26.79
C ASP A 1076 26.41 -50.84 25.55
N LEU A 1077 25.23 -50.26 25.30
CA LEU A 1077 25.03 -49.26 24.24
C LEU A 1077 25.88 -48.00 24.48
N ILE A 1078 25.96 -47.49 25.71
CA ILE A 1078 26.83 -46.34 26.05
C ILE A 1078 28.30 -46.67 25.78
N LYS A 1079 28.80 -47.84 26.24
CA LYS A 1079 30.19 -48.27 26.02
C LYS A 1079 30.52 -48.45 24.53
N LEU A 1080 29.58 -48.97 23.74
CA LEU A 1080 29.74 -49.14 22.29
C LEU A 1080 29.85 -47.79 21.57
N ARG A 1081 28.92 -46.85 21.86
CA ARG A 1081 28.96 -45.48 21.30
C ARG A 1081 30.25 -44.74 21.66
N LEU A 1082 30.79 -44.89 22.87
CA LEU A 1082 32.05 -44.25 23.28
C LEU A 1082 33.27 -44.76 22.48
N GLY A 1083 33.22 -46.01 22.01
CA GLY A 1083 34.26 -46.59 21.15
C GLY A 1083 34.29 -46.02 19.74
N ASP A 1084 33.10 -45.82 19.14
CA ASP A 1084 32.88 -45.26 17.80
C ASP A 1084 33.15 -43.74 17.77
N SER A 1085 33.90 -43.21 16.78
CA SER A 1085 34.22 -41.77 16.77
C SER A 1085 33.09 -40.86 16.31
N GLU A 1086 32.18 -41.33 15.45
CA GLU A 1086 30.98 -40.59 15.04
C GLU A 1086 29.96 -40.54 16.19
N ALA A 1087 29.76 -41.65 16.90
CA ALA A 1087 28.74 -41.77 17.96
C ALA A 1087 29.20 -41.32 19.36
N ARG A 1088 30.51 -41.15 19.60
CA ARG A 1088 31.08 -40.79 20.90
C ARG A 1088 30.55 -39.47 21.45
N HIS A 1089 30.34 -38.47 20.60
CA HIS A 1089 29.89 -37.15 21.06
C HIS A 1089 28.57 -37.24 21.84
N GLY A 1090 27.52 -37.77 21.21
CA GLY A 1090 26.21 -37.90 21.87
C GLY A 1090 26.21 -38.89 23.04
N ALA A 1091 27.20 -39.80 23.14
CA ALA A 1091 27.40 -40.58 24.35
C ALA A 1091 28.01 -39.74 25.48
N LEU A 1092 29.03 -38.92 25.19
CA LEU A 1092 29.65 -38.00 26.15
C LEU A 1092 28.67 -36.93 26.65
N ALA A 1093 27.66 -36.54 25.85
CA ALA A 1093 26.62 -35.60 26.26
C ALA A 1093 25.86 -36.05 27.53
N LEU A 1094 25.81 -37.36 27.83
CA LEU A 1094 25.28 -37.91 29.08
C LEU A 1094 26.04 -37.47 30.35
N LEU A 1095 27.24 -36.90 30.21
CA LEU A 1095 28.02 -36.34 31.31
C LEU A 1095 27.68 -34.87 31.60
N ILE A 1096 26.73 -34.27 30.87
CA ILE A 1096 26.25 -32.91 31.12
C ILE A 1096 25.22 -32.95 32.25
N THR A 1097 25.44 -32.09 33.25
CA THR A 1097 24.53 -31.92 34.39
C THR A 1097 23.84 -30.57 34.33
N PHE A 1098 22.51 -30.57 34.43
CA PHE A 1098 21.65 -29.41 34.20
C PHE A 1098 21.16 -28.81 35.52
N ASP A 1099 21.20 -27.49 35.65
CA ASP A 1099 20.72 -26.78 36.84
C ASP A 1099 19.19 -26.70 36.94
N THR A 1100 18.48 -26.75 35.81
CA THR A 1100 17.03 -26.65 35.74
C THR A 1100 16.40 -27.91 35.16
N GLN A 1101 15.40 -28.46 35.85
CA GLN A 1101 14.62 -29.62 35.43
C GLN A 1101 13.13 -29.23 35.38
N THR A 1102 12.43 -29.55 34.29
CA THR A 1102 10.99 -29.28 34.16
C THR A 1102 10.12 -30.37 34.77
N SER A 1103 8.81 -30.11 34.83
CA SER A 1103 7.81 -31.13 35.07
C SER A 1103 7.97 -32.29 34.06
N GLN A 1104 7.81 -33.52 34.56
CA GLN A 1104 7.84 -34.74 33.76
C GLN A 1104 6.73 -35.69 34.19
N THR A 1105 6.22 -36.48 33.25
CA THR A 1105 5.27 -37.55 33.55
C THR A 1105 5.96 -38.69 34.30
N ALA A 1106 5.17 -39.53 34.97
CA ALA A 1106 5.68 -40.71 35.67
C ALA A 1106 6.40 -41.71 34.72
N PHE A 1107 6.04 -41.68 33.42
CA PHE A 1107 6.70 -42.45 32.38
C PHE A 1107 8.09 -41.87 32.06
N GLN A 1108 8.18 -40.58 31.70
CA GLN A 1108 9.45 -39.90 31.43
C GLN A 1108 10.43 -40.01 32.62
N LYS A 1109 9.92 -39.87 33.85
CA LYS A 1109 10.75 -40.06 35.06
C LYS A 1109 11.37 -41.46 35.13
N ARG A 1110 10.60 -42.51 34.84
CA ARG A 1110 11.08 -43.91 34.88
C ARG A 1110 12.22 -44.15 33.88
N LEU A 1111 12.09 -43.62 32.66
CA LEU A 1111 13.15 -43.73 31.64
C LEU A 1111 14.43 -43.03 32.10
N ARG A 1112 14.28 -41.83 32.66
CA ARG A 1112 15.40 -41.04 33.21
C ARG A 1112 16.09 -41.76 34.37
N ASP A 1113 15.32 -42.33 35.30
CA ASP A 1113 15.84 -43.06 36.46
C ASP A 1113 16.63 -44.32 36.01
N ALA A 1114 16.14 -45.05 35.00
CA ALA A 1114 16.83 -46.20 34.41
C ALA A 1114 18.15 -45.82 33.71
N LEU A 1115 18.15 -44.72 32.93
CA LEU A 1115 19.33 -44.19 32.27
C LEU A 1115 20.38 -43.68 33.29
N ALA A 1116 19.94 -42.95 34.32
CA ALA A 1116 20.81 -42.46 35.38
C ALA A 1116 21.45 -43.61 36.17
N ALA A 1117 20.69 -44.68 36.47
CA ALA A 1117 21.22 -45.87 37.12
C ALA A 1117 22.28 -46.59 36.27
N ALA A 1118 22.08 -46.65 34.94
CA ALA A 1118 23.07 -47.22 34.03
C ALA A 1118 24.34 -46.37 33.92
N ILE A 1119 24.21 -45.03 33.83
CA ILE A 1119 25.33 -44.08 33.81
C ILE A 1119 26.16 -44.19 35.10
N ALA A 1120 25.52 -44.37 36.26
CA ALA A 1120 26.19 -44.46 37.56
C ALA A 1120 27.00 -45.75 37.77
N ARG A 1121 26.94 -46.72 36.85
CA ARG A 1121 27.68 -47.99 36.97
C ARG A 1121 29.20 -47.77 36.87
N PRO A 1122 30.02 -48.48 37.68
CA PRO A 1122 31.48 -48.34 37.62
C PRO A 1122 32.10 -48.63 36.25
N ASP A 1123 31.60 -49.62 35.51
CA ASP A 1123 32.12 -49.97 34.17
C ASP A 1123 31.83 -48.88 33.12
N VAL A 1124 30.70 -48.19 33.25
CA VAL A 1124 30.31 -47.07 32.40
C VAL A 1124 31.09 -45.80 32.77
N GLN A 1125 31.24 -45.50 34.07
CA GLN A 1125 32.07 -44.39 34.54
C GLN A 1125 33.54 -44.53 34.12
N GLN A 1126 34.09 -45.75 34.14
CA GLN A 1126 35.45 -46.03 33.66
C GLN A 1126 35.58 -45.79 32.14
N ALA A 1127 34.57 -46.18 31.34
CA ALA A 1127 34.55 -45.92 29.91
C ALA A 1127 34.48 -44.41 29.61
N PHE A 1128 33.63 -43.66 30.32
CA PHE A 1128 33.56 -42.20 30.24
C PHE A 1128 34.89 -41.52 30.58
N ALA A 1129 35.54 -41.96 31.66
CA ALA A 1129 36.83 -41.42 32.11
C ALA A 1129 37.99 -41.65 31.12
N LYS A 1130 37.82 -42.49 30.09
CA LYS A 1130 38.78 -42.63 28.98
C LYS A 1130 38.66 -41.51 27.94
N TYR A 1131 37.44 -41.07 27.65
CA TYR A 1131 37.14 -40.24 26.47
C TYR A 1131 36.70 -38.80 26.77
N GLY A 1132 36.31 -38.48 28.01
CA GLY A 1132 35.81 -37.14 28.33
C GLY A 1132 35.88 -36.72 29.80
N ARG A 1133 35.08 -35.72 30.15
CA ARG A 1133 34.85 -35.23 31.52
C ARG A 1133 33.39 -34.76 31.69
N ALA A 1134 32.93 -34.73 32.93
CA ALA A 1134 31.63 -34.14 33.27
C ALA A 1134 31.68 -32.62 33.26
N VAL A 1135 30.58 -32.00 32.81
CA VAL A 1135 30.42 -30.54 32.73
C VAL A 1135 29.07 -30.15 33.31
N ARG A 1136 29.01 -29.01 34.01
CA ARG A 1136 27.79 -28.47 34.58
C ARG A 1136 27.31 -27.28 33.77
N TYR A 1137 26.03 -27.28 33.43
CA TYR A 1137 25.41 -26.38 32.48
C TYR A 1137 24.17 -25.71 33.10
N ALA A 1138 24.07 -24.39 32.94
CA ALA A 1138 23.01 -23.57 33.52
C ALA A 1138 21.70 -23.58 32.72
N GLY A 1139 21.64 -24.28 31.57
CA GLY A 1139 20.44 -24.43 30.76
C GLY A 1139 19.53 -25.58 31.21
N THR A 1140 18.49 -25.82 30.41
CA THR A 1140 17.52 -26.90 30.62
C THR A 1140 17.93 -28.18 29.91
N THR A 1141 17.48 -29.33 30.43
CA THR A 1141 17.47 -30.59 29.67
C THR A 1141 16.67 -30.48 28.38
N GLN A 1142 15.57 -29.73 28.40
CA GLN A 1142 14.61 -29.63 27.30
C GLN A 1142 15.15 -28.82 26.12
N GLY A 1143 16.12 -27.92 26.31
CA GLY A 1143 16.77 -27.17 25.23
C GLY A 1143 18.14 -27.73 24.85
N TRP A 1144 18.45 -28.96 25.25
CA TRP A 1144 19.61 -29.71 24.80
C TRP A 1144 19.13 -30.77 23.80
N ASN A 1145 19.53 -30.67 22.53
CA ASN A 1145 18.90 -31.44 21.46
C ASN A 1145 19.43 -32.88 21.28
N GLU A 1146 20.39 -33.34 22.11
CA GLU A 1146 21.01 -34.68 21.95
C GLU A 1146 20.45 -35.82 22.84
N PHE A 1147 19.35 -35.63 23.60
CA PHE A 1147 18.72 -36.73 24.35
C PHE A 1147 17.20 -36.62 24.54
#